data_AF-A0A4X2L1Z3-F1
#
_entry.id   AF-A0A4X2L1Z3-F1
#
_cell.length_a   1.000
_cell.length_b   1.000
_cell.length_c   1.000
_cell.angle_alpha   90.00
_cell.angle_beta   90.00
_cell.angle_gamma   90.00
#
_symmetry.space_group_name_H-M   'P 1'
#
loop_
_entity.id
_entity.type
_entity.pdbx_description
1 polymer ?
#
loop_
_entity_poly.entity_id
_entity_poly.type
_entity_poly.pdbx_seq_one_letter_code
_entity_poly.pdbx_strand_id
1 'polypeptide(L)'
;MNIHYSANACLLSICSLFGAAVTTVEGIGNTKTRIHPVQERIAKCHGTQCGFCSPGMVMSLYSLLRNIPKPSMDQLMEALGGNLCRCTGYRPIVDACKTFCKATDCCQSKENGTCCLDQEESELLDSELGNRTCEKLFQEEEFLPLDPTQEFIFPPELMNRAEKQPKRTRVFYGERITWISPVTLGGLLEVKAKYPDAPIVMGNTTVGPDMKFKGIFHPVIISPDGIAELNVVNYLDNGLTIGAGCSLAQLKDILTDVVLDLPVEKTQTYQALLKHLRTLAGSQIRNVASLGGNIISRHSTSDLNPLLAVGNCTLNLASKDGKRQIPLNDQFLMRAQSSDLKPEEILVSVNIPYSKKWEFVSAFRQAPRQQNALAFVVSGMRVLFEEDTNIIKDISIFYGGIGSTTVCAKKLCQKLTGRAWNEEMLGGACRSVLDEVFLPASAPGGMVEYKRSLIVSFLFKFYLEVLQNLKMMNPSLCPCLPAEYGSVLEDFHCKHYETVLRYQKVDTKQFPQDPIGRPIMHQSGIKHATGEAIYCDDMPAHDQELFLAFVTSSRPHAKIVSIDTSEALKLPGVIDVLIGKDLQGVNSFCEFPENEEILATDEVFGVGQLVCAVIADSDVKAKRAAGLVKIEYSDLKPLILTIEDAIQHNSFFEPERKIDYGDVDEAFKTVDQILEGEIHIGGQEHFYMETQSVLVVPYGEDKEMDVYVSTQHSKLAQDIVASVLKVPSNKIMCHVKRVGGAFGGKTFKTGIMAAITAFAANKFNLQNKTKQKKKKPVMRKN
;
A
#
# COMPACT_ATOMS: atom_id res chain seq x y z
N MET A 1 -13.28 -20.66 18.01
CA MET A 1 -12.28 -19.59 18.21
C MET A 1 -12.83 -18.31 17.59
N ASN A 2 -12.85 -17.20 18.33
CA ASN A 2 -13.18 -15.89 17.76
C ASN A 2 -11.94 -15.41 17.00
N ILE A 3 -12.02 -15.36 15.67
CA ILE A 3 -10.90 -14.91 14.82
C ILE A 3 -10.95 -13.38 14.78
N HIS A 4 -9.88 -12.72 15.23
CA HIS A 4 -9.69 -11.28 15.08
C HIS A 4 -8.66 -11.02 13.99
N TYR A 5 -8.97 -10.16 13.03
CA TYR A 5 -8.00 -9.78 11.98
C TYR A 5 -8.15 -8.31 11.60
N SER A 6 -7.04 -7.72 11.17
CA SER A 6 -6.99 -6.36 10.65
C SER A 6 -7.29 -6.35 9.15
N ALA A 7 -7.91 -5.29 8.65
CA ALA A 7 -8.23 -5.15 7.23
C ALA A 7 -8.27 -3.67 6.82
N ASN A 8 -8.05 -3.39 5.54
CA ASN A 8 -8.19 -2.04 4.99
C ASN A 8 -9.66 -1.73 4.68
N ALA A 9 -10.28 -0.88 5.51
CA ALA A 9 -11.69 -0.50 5.34
C ALA A 9 -12.01 0.08 3.95
N CYS A 10 -11.06 0.73 3.28
CA CYS A 10 -11.24 1.31 1.95
C CYS A 10 -11.46 0.28 0.82
N LEU A 11 -11.21 -1.01 1.07
CA LEU A 11 -11.43 -2.11 0.12
C LEU A 11 -12.55 -3.06 0.57
N LEU A 12 -13.03 -2.94 1.81
CA LEU A 12 -14.10 -3.77 2.33
C LEU A 12 -15.46 -3.26 1.84
N SER A 13 -16.25 -4.14 1.25
CA SER A 13 -17.66 -3.86 0.95
C SER A 13 -18.48 -4.07 2.21
N ILE A 14 -19.35 -3.12 2.56
CA ILE A 14 -20.27 -3.31 3.70
C ILE A 14 -21.17 -4.55 3.54
N CYS A 15 -21.45 -4.95 2.29
CA CYS A 15 -22.25 -6.14 1.98
C CYS A 15 -21.54 -7.44 2.38
N SER A 16 -20.21 -7.46 2.46
CA SER A 16 -19.43 -8.62 2.90
C SER A 16 -19.25 -8.70 4.41
N LEU A 17 -19.78 -7.75 5.19
CA LEU A 17 -19.64 -7.69 6.65
C LEU A 17 -20.88 -8.22 7.39
N PHE A 18 -21.81 -8.86 6.69
CA PHE A 18 -22.98 -9.46 7.31
C PHE A 18 -22.55 -10.51 8.34
N GLY A 19 -22.96 -10.34 9.60
CA GLY A 19 -22.60 -11.26 10.69
C GLY A 19 -21.23 -11.02 11.32
N ALA A 20 -20.47 -10.02 10.85
CA ALA A 20 -19.18 -9.62 11.43
C ALA A 20 -19.32 -8.48 12.45
N ALA A 21 -18.29 -8.27 13.27
CA ALA A 21 -18.16 -7.13 14.17
C ALA A 21 -16.96 -6.27 13.73
N VAL A 22 -17.19 -4.97 13.55
CA VAL A 22 -16.13 -4.01 13.20
C VAL A 22 -15.75 -3.22 14.46
N THR A 23 -14.46 -3.14 14.74
CA THR A 23 -13.89 -2.29 15.79
C THR A 23 -13.01 -1.24 15.13
N THR A 24 -13.24 0.04 15.45
CA THR A 24 -12.42 1.18 15.02
C THR A 24 -11.61 1.74 16.19
N VAL A 25 -10.81 2.78 15.95
CA VAL A 25 -9.91 3.37 16.95
C VAL A 25 -10.69 3.96 18.14
N GLU A 26 -11.85 4.55 17.90
CA GLU A 26 -12.73 5.10 18.93
C GLU A 26 -13.37 3.97 19.75
N GLY A 27 -13.53 2.81 19.12
CA GLY A 27 -14.12 1.61 19.70
C GLY A 27 -13.24 0.98 20.78
N ILE A 28 -11.90 1.12 20.72
CA ILE A 28 -11.01 0.51 21.73
C ILE A 28 -10.81 1.40 22.97
N GLY A 29 -11.08 2.70 22.86
CA GLY A 29 -10.88 3.68 23.93
C GLY A 29 -10.89 5.12 23.43
N ASN A 30 -11.16 6.06 24.33
CA ASN A 30 -11.19 7.51 24.05
C ASN A 30 -10.96 8.35 25.32
N THR A 31 -10.77 9.65 25.15
CA THR A 31 -10.48 10.58 26.26
C THR A 31 -11.65 10.81 27.22
N LYS A 32 -12.89 10.51 26.81
CA LYS A 32 -14.10 10.65 27.65
C LYS A 32 -14.36 9.44 28.55
N THR A 33 -13.81 8.29 28.18
CA THR A 33 -14.00 7.01 28.88
C THR A 33 -12.67 6.56 29.46
N ARG A 34 -12.04 5.55 28.87
CA ARG A 34 -10.69 5.10 29.18
C ARG A 34 -9.87 5.06 27.89
N ILE A 35 -8.61 5.45 28.01
CA ILE A 35 -7.63 5.31 26.93
C ILE A 35 -7.10 3.87 26.97
N HIS A 36 -7.00 3.23 25.80
CA HIS A 36 -6.42 1.91 25.69
C HIS A 36 -4.88 1.98 25.83
N PRO A 37 -4.18 1.00 26.44
CA PRO A 37 -2.72 1.01 26.56
C PRO A 37 -1.98 1.22 25.22
N VAL A 38 -2.47 0.66 24.12
CA VAL A 38 -1.92 0.92 22.77
C VAL A 38 -1.97 2.40 22.40
N GLN A 39 -3.09 3.08 22.68
CA GLN A 39 -3.27 4.49 22.39
C GLN A 39 -2.40 5.38 23.29
N GLU A 40 -2.30 5.02 24.58
CA GLU A 40 -1.44 5.72 25.54
C GLU A 40 0.02 5.64 25.12
N ARG A 41 0.54 4.43 24.91
CA ARG A 41 1.97 4.20 24.68
C ARG A 41 2.43 4.81 23.37
N ILE A 42 1.68 4.65 22.28
CA ILE A 42 2.06 5.27 20.99
C ILE A 42 2.12 6.79 21.08
N ALA A 43 1.25 7.42 21.88
CA ALA A 43 1.25 8.86 22.08
C ALA A 43 2.41 9.30 22.99
N LYS A 44 2.55 8.70 24.18
CA LYS A 44 3.56 9.06 25.18
C LYS A 44 4.99 8.73 24.74
N CYS A 45 5.19 7.71 23.89
CA CYS A 45 6.47 7.41 23.27
C CYS A 45 6.82 8.33 22.08
N HIS A 46 6.04 9.39 21.84
CA HIS A 46 6.23 10.34 20.72
C HIS A 46 6.07 9.68 19.34
N GLY A 47 5.29 8.59 19.25
CA GLY A 47 4.97 7.86 18.03
C GLY A 47 3.98 8.59 17.12
N THR A 48 3.60 9.83 17.43
CA THR A 48 2.67 10.65 16.64
C THR A 48 3.24 12.05 16.43
N GLN A 49 3.17 12.55 15.19
CA GLN A 49 3.48 13.93 14.84
C GLN A 49 2.24 14.58 14.21
N CYS A 50 2.06 14.48 12.88
CA CYS A 50 0.85 15.00 12.23
C CYS A 50 -0.43 14.27 12.67
N GLY A 51 -0.30 13.01 13.13
CA GLY A 51 -1.36 12.18 13.72
C GLY A 51 -2.22 11.37 12.74
N PHE A 52 -2.19 11.68 11.44
CA PHE A 52 -3.14 11.10 10.48
C PHE A 52 -3.00 9.58 10.30
N CYS A 53 -1.77 9.04 10.38
CA CYS A 53 -1.53 7.60 10.30
C CYS A 53 -1.76 6.85 11.62
N SER A 54 -1.89 7.56 12.74
CA SER A 54 -1.89 6.98 14.09
C SER A 54 -3.05 6.00 14.34
N PRO A 55 -4.29 6.28 13.91
CA PRO A 55 -5.39 5.30 14.03
C PRO A 55 -5.08 3.96 13.36
N GLY A 56 -4.48 3.98 12.17
CA GLY A 56 -4.09 2.75 11.48
C GLY A 56 -3.01 1.96 12.21
N MET A 57 -2.01 2.65 12.78
CA MET A 57 -0.96 2.01 13.59
C MET A 57 -1.54 1.37 14.85
N VAL A 58 -2.41 2.12 15.55
CA VAL A 58 -3.12 1.66 16.76
C VAL A 58 -3.93 0.41 16.46
N MET A 59 -4.72 0.41 15.39
CA MET A 59 -5.59 -0.73 15.08
C MET A 59 -4.82 -1.97 14.61
N SER A 60 -3.70 -1.81 13.90
CA SER A 60 -2.81 -2.93 13.57
C SER A 60 -2.23 -3.57 14.84
N LEU A 61 -1.74 -2.75 15.78
CA LEU A 61 -1.16 -3.24 17.03
C LEU A 61 -2.22 -3.89 17.93
N TYR A 62 -3.39 -3.24 18.05
CA TYR A 62 -4.53 -3.76 18.78
C TYR A 62 -4.96 -5.13 18.25
N SER A 63 -5.14 -5.27 16.93
CA SER A 63 -5.52 -6.54 16.32
C SER A 63 -4.49 -7.64 16.57
N LEU A 64 -3.19 -7.32 16.61
CA LEU A 64 -2.16 -8.30 16.96
C LEU A 64 -2.31 -8.73 18.42
N LEU A 65 -2.40 -7.78 19.35
CA LEU A 65 -2.46 -8.05 20.79
C LEU A 65 -3.73 -8.84 21.19
N ARG A 66 -4.82 -8.69 20.44
CA ARG A 66 -6.04 -9.51 20.61
C ARG A 66 -5.84 -10.99 20.26
N ASN A 67 -4.88 -11.31 19.38
CA ASN A 67 -4.54 -12.69 19.02
C ASN A 67 -3.34 -13.21 19.81
N ILE A 68 -2.35 -12.36 20.07
CA ILE A 68 -1.09 -12.68 20.73
C ILE A 68 -0.80 -11.59 21.77
N PRO A 69 -1.26 -11.74 23.02
CA PRO A 69 -1.11 -10.71 24.05
C PRO A 69 0.35 -10.37 24.43
N LYS A 70 1.28 -11.28 24.15
CA LYS A 70 2.72 -11.12 24.38
C LYS A 70 3.49 -11.43 23.09
N PRO A 71 3.49 -10.52 22.10
CA PRO A 71 4.07 -10.78 20.79
C PRO A 71 5.60 -10.67 20.82
N SER A 72 6.25 -11.28 19.82
CA SER A 72 7.66 -11.02 19.50
C SER A 72 7.83 -9.74 18.68
N MET A 73 9.06 -9.24 18.59
CA MET A 73 9.38 -8.10 17.73
C MET A 73 9.05 -8.36 16.26
N ASP A 74 9.30 -9.57 15.76
CA ASP A 74 8.99 -9.93 14.37
C ASP A 74 7.49 -9.87 14.09
N GLN A 75 6.66 -10.33 15.03
CA GLN A 75 5.20 -10.27 14.91
C GLN A 75 4.69 -8.82 14.91
N LEU A 76 5.30 -7.95 15.73
CA LEU A 76 4.99 -6.51 15.75
C LEU A 76 5.34 -5.84 14.42
N MET A 77 6.54 -6.13 13.88
CA MET A 77 6.98 -5.56 12.60
C MET A 77 6.12 -6.10 11.44
N GLU A 78 5.71 -7.36 11.48
CA GLU A 78 4.79 -7.93 10.50
C GLU A 78 3.43 -7.23 10.52
N ALA A 79 2.87 -6.99 11.71
CA ALA A 79 1.60 -6.29 11.88
C ALA A 79 1.64 -4.85 11.35
N LEU A 80 2.78 -4.16 11.52
CA LEU A 80 3.00 -2.79 11.02
C LEU A 80 3.44 -2.71 9.56
N GLY A 81 3.83 -3.83 8.91
CA GLY A 81 4.38 -3.83 7.55
C GLY A 81 3.45 -3.26 6.47
N GLY A 82 2.13 -3.19 6.75
CA GLY A 82 1.13 -2.57 5.90
C GLY A 82 0.87 -1.08 6.17
N ASN A 83 1.43 -0.51 7.23
CA ASN A 83 1.17 0.85 7.67
C ASN A 83 2.28 1.80 7.24
N LEU A 84 1.93 2.95 6.67
CA LEU A 84 2.89 3.97 6.25
C LEU A 84 2.82 5.21 7.14
N CYS A 85 3.99 5.78 7.45
CA CYS A 85 4.15 7.05 8.13
C CYS A 85 5.21 7.90 7.42
N ARG A 86 4.89 9.18 7.18
CA ARG A 86 5.80 10.14 6.53
C ARG A 86 6.58 11.02 7.52
N CYS A 87 6.16 11.05 8.79
CA CYS A 87 6.65 12.03 9.77
C CYS A 87 7.67 11.45 10.78
N THR A 88 7.36 10.28 11.37
CA THR A 88 8.06 9.82 12.59
C THR A 88 9.35 9.06 12.32
N GLY A 89 9.60 8.64 11.08
CA GLY A 89 10.68 7.70 10.77
C GLY A 89 10.49 6.32 11.41
N TYR A 90 9.27 5.98 11.86
CA TYR A 90 8.86 4.74 12.54
C TYR A 90 9.49 4.47 13.90
N ARG A 91 10.72 4.90 14.17
CA ARG A 91 11.48 4.64 15.40
C ARG A 91 10.64 4.78 16.69
N PRO A 92 9.98 5.91 17.01
CA PRO A 92 9.20 6.03 18.24
C PRO A 92 7.94 5.15 18.28
N ILE A 93 7.42 4.73 17.13
CA ILE A 93 6.32 3.76 17.04
C ILE A 93 6.84 2.36 17.42
N VAL A 94 8.03 1.99 16.92
CA VAL A 94 8.70 0.74 17.27
C VAL A 94 9.04 0.71 18.76
N ASP A 95 9.50 1.82 19.34
CA ASP A 95 9.74 1.93 20.78
C ASP A 95 8.47 1.68 21.60
N ALA A 96 7.33 2.23 21.19
CA ALA A 96 6.04 1.94 21.81
C ALA A 96 5.67 0.45 21.70
N CYS A 97 5.95 -0.19 20.58
CA CYS A 97 5.68 -1.61 20.37
C CYS A 97 6.51 -2.51 21.28
N LYS A 98 7.80 -2.19 21.49
CA LYS A 98 8.71 -2.96 22.35
C LYS A 98 8.19 -3.11 23.78
N THR A 99 7.47 -2.12 24.29
CA THR A 99 6.88 -2.15 25.65
C THR A 99 5.84 -3.27 25.83
N PHE A 100 5.31 -3.86 24.75
CA PHE A 100 4.39 -5.00 24.79
C PHE A 100 5.08 -6.35 24.63
N CYS A 101 6.37 -6.37 24.28
CA CYS A 101 7.15 -7.59 24.23
C CYS A 101 7.40 -8.13 25.65
N LYS A 102 7.63 -9.45 25.74
CA LYS A 102 8.29 -9.98 26.94
C LYS A 102 9.66 -9.31 27.00
N ALA A 103 10.03 -8.72 28.15
CA ALA A 103 11.43 -8.39 28.39
C ALA A 103 12.22 -9.67 28.07
N THR A 104 13.07 -9.63 27.05
CA THR A 104 14.21 -10.54 27.06
C THR A 104 14.90 -10.20 28.35
N ASP A 105 14.80 -11.09 29.34
CA ASP A 105 15.72 -11.10 30.46
C ASP A 105 17.08 -10.82 29.84
N CYS A 106 17.68 -9.68 30.15
CA CYS A 106 19.00 -9.27 29.67
C CYS A 106 20.09 -10.14 30.35
N CYS A 107 19.73 -11.37 30.66
CA CYS A 107 20.52 -12.45 31.19
C CYS A 107 20.64 -13.47 30.06
N GLN A 108 21.38 -13.11 29.01
CA GLN A 108 22.13 -14.16 28.33
C GLN A 108 23.03 -14.76 29.40
N SER A 109 22.65 -15.95 29.86
CA SER A 109 23.49 -16.87 30.59
C SER A 109 24.79 -17.07 29.82
N LYS A 110 25.80 -16.25 30.14
CA LYS A 110 27.20 -16.61 29.89
C LYS A 110 27.51 -17.75 30.85
N GLU A 111 28.12 -18.81 30.33
CA GLU A 111 28.54 -20.01 31.06
C GLU A 111 29.59 -19.77 32.18
N ASN A 112 29.80 -18.54 32.63
CA ASN A 112 30.56 -18.25 33.84
C ASN A 112 29.78 -17.22 34.68
N GLY A 113 29.19 -17.70 35.77
CA GLY A 113 28.30 -16.96 36.64
C GLY A 113 28.98 -15.82 37.40
N THR A 114 28.83 -14.61 36.88
CA THR A 114 28.95 -13.37 37.68
C THR A 114 27.83 -12.42 37.27
N CYS A 115 26.91 -12.17 38.20
CA CYS A 115 25.79 -11.23 38.06
C CYS A 115 26.33 -9.80 38.15
N CYS A 116 25.98 -8.92 37.20
CA CYS A 116 26.43 -7.53 37.14
C CYS A 116 25.75 -6.59 38.15
N LEU A 117 25.33 -7.10 39.31
CA LEU A 117 24.77 -6.27 40.38
C LEU A 117 25.69 -6.15 41.61
N ASP A 118 26.92 -6.67 41.57
CA ASP A 118 27.90 -6.52 42.65
C ASP A 118 29.30 -6.15 42.14
N GLN A 119 29.41 -5.02 41.42
CA GLN A 119 30.69 -4.31 41.31
C GLN A 119 30.48 -2.83 41.67
N GLU A 120 30.52 -2.57 42.97
CA GLU A 120 31.06 -1.32 43.48
C GLU A 120 32.48 -1.12 42.88
N GLU A 121 32.82 0.13 42.57
CA GLU A 121 34.12 0.63 42.04
C GLU A 121 34.27 0.80 40.52
N SER A 122 33.65 1.87 40.01
CA SER A 122 34.40 2.94 39.33
C SER A 122 33.64 4.28 39.40
N GLU A 123 33.20 4.63 40.61
CA GLU A 123 32.92 6.03 40.93
C GLU A 123 34.28 6.70 41.14
N LEU A 124 34.74 7.51 40.17
CA LEU A 124 35.56 8.71 40.42
C LEU A 124 35.98 9.49 39.15
N LEU A 125 35.53 9.14 37.94
CA LEU A 125 35.90 9.90 36.73
C LEU A 125 34.78 10.25 35.72
N ASP A 126 33.49 10.17 36.07
CA ASP A 126 32.40 10.58 35.14
C ASP A 126 31.20 11.32 35.78
N SER A 127 31.39 11.91 36.97
CA SER A 127 30.30 12.43 37.81
C SER A 127 29.71 13.79 37.41
N GLU A 128 30.25 14.47 36.38
CA GLU A 128 29.63 15.69 35.81
C GLU A 128 28.86 15.45 34.51
N LEU A 129 29.25 14.49 33.67
CA LEU A 129 28.68 14.29 32.33
C LEU A 129 27.43 13.38 32.35
N GLY A 130 27.44 12.32 33.17
CA GLY A 130 26.28 11.45 33.38
C GLY A 130 25.09 12.16 34.03
N ASN A 131 25.34 13.17 34.85
CA ASN A 131 24.28 13.99 35.46
C ASN A 131 23.63 14.98 34.48
N ARG A 132 24.30 15.35 33.38
CA ARG A 132 23.80 16.34 32.39
C ARG A 132 23.14 15.74 31.16
N THR A 133 23.20 14.42 30.97
CA THR A 133 22.70 13.73 29.76
C THR A 133 21.51 12.82 30.07
N CYS A 134 20.52 12.78 29.18
CA CYS A 134 19.35 11.89 29.28
C CYS A 134 19.25 10.99 28.05
N GLU A 135 18.82 9.74 28.28
CA GLU A 135 18.68 8.73 27.22
C GLU A 135 17.21 8.35 26.95
N LYS A 136 16.29 8.64 27.88
CA LYS A 136 14.86 8.32 27.74
C LYS A 136 14.04 9.59 27.46
N LEU A 137 13.10 9.51 26.52
CA LEU A 137 12.15 10.59 26.18
C LEU A 137 10.79 10.45 26.87
N PHE A 138 10.56 9.33 27.56
CA PHE A 138 9.31 8.98 28.23
C PHE A 138 9.61 8.05 29.41
N GLN A 139 8.66 7.96 30.35
CA GLN A 139 8.72 7.07 31.50
C GLN A 139 7.85 5.84 31.20
N GLU A 140 8.48 4.70 30.96
CA GLU A 140 7.77 3.46 30.62
C GLU A 140 7.02 2.89 31.82
N GLU A 141 7.54 3.18 33.01
CA GLU A 141 7.05 2.71 34.30
C GLU A 141 5.66 3.31 34.64
N GLU A 142 5.28 4.42 34.00
CA GLU A 142 3.97 5.08 34.15
C GLU A 142 2.88 4.48 33.24
N PHE A 143 3.22 3.58 32.32
CA PHE A 143 2.24 3.05 31.37
C PHE A 143 1.27 2.08 32.02
N LEU A 144 0.00 2.16 31.62
CA LEU A 144 -1.00 1.20 32.05
C LEU A 144 -0.63 -0.21 31.56
N PRO A 145 -0.78 -1.25 32.41
CA PRO A 145 -0.61 -2.63 31.96
C PRO A 145 -1.73 -3.00 30.98
N LEU A 146 -1.42 -3.88 30.03
CA LEU A 146 -2.42 -4.48 29.17
C LEU A 146 -3.18 -5.55 29.96
N ASP A 147 -4.50 -5.38 30.11
CA ASP A 147 -5.39 -6.37 30.70
C ASP A 147 -6.31 -6.96 29.63
N PRO A 148 -5.99 -8.16 29.09
CA PRO A 148 -6.78 -8.80 28.04
C PRO A 148 -8.20 -9.17 28.46
N THR A 149 -8.52 -9.19 29.76
CA THR A 149 -9.86 -9.54 30.26
C THR A 149 -10.86 -8.39 30.14
N GLN A 150 -10.37 -7.16 30.01
CA GLN A 150 -11.18 -5.95 29.89
C GLN A 150 -11.40 -5.52 28.44
N GLU A 151 -11.04 -6.39 27.51
CA GLU A 151 -11.28 -6.20 26.08
C GLU A 151 -12.77 -6.31 25.73
N PHE A 152 -13.16 -5.69 24.61
CA PHE A 152 -14.53 -5.75 24.15
C PHE A 152 -14.97 -7.19 23.88
N ILE A 153 -16.09 -7.55 24.51
CA ILE A 153 -16.77 -8.82 24.27
C ILE A 153 -17.24 -8.88 22.82
N PHE A 154 -17.17 -10.07 22.23
CA PHE A 154 -17.79 -10.29 20.93
C PHE A 154 -19.32 -10.19 21.07
N PRO A 155 -20.02 -9.46 20.19
CA PRO A 155 -21.46 -9.22 20.35
C PRO A 155 -22.27 -10.53 20.46
N PRO A 156 -22.96 -10.79 21.59
CA PRO A 156 -23.71 -12.05 21.79
C PRO A 156 -24.84 -12.26 20.77
N GLU A 157 -25.38 -11.18 20.20
CA GLU A 157 -26.36 -11.25 19.12
C GLU A 157 -25.80 -11.96 17.88
N LEU A 158 -24.55 -11.67 17.52
CA LEU A 158 -23.90 -12.29 16.34
C LEU A 158 -23.62 -13.77 16.57
N MET A 159 -23.25 -14.17 17.79
CA MET A 159 -23.09 -15.59 18.16
C MET A 159 -24.40 -16.35 17.99
N ASN A 160 -25.49 -15.81 18.54
CA ASN A 160 -26.81 -16.41 18.43
C ASN A 160 -27.29 -16.50 16.97
N ARG A 161 -27.02 -15.48 16.15
CA ARG A 161 -27.37 -15.49 14.73
C ARG A 161 -26.58 -16.57 13.98
N ALA A 162 -25.28 -16.71 14.24
CA ALA A 162 -24.44 -17.72 13.60
C ALA A 162 -24.92 -19.15 13.88
N GLU A 163 -25.43 -19.41 15.09
CA GLU A 163 -25.95 -20.74 15.47
C GLU A 163 -27.37 -21.02 14.94
N LYS A 164 -28.25 -20.02 14.95
CA LYS A 164 -29.71 -20.23 14.81
C LYS A 164 -30.29 -19.77 13.47
N GLN A 165 -29.62 -18.91 12.71
CA GLN A 165 -30.20 -18.39 11.46
C GLN A 165 -30.14 -19.42 10.32
N PRO A 166 -31.23 -19.56 9.55
CA PRO A 166 -31.23 -20.43 8.38
C PRO A 166 -30.31 -19.87 7.30
N LYS A 167 -29.47 -20.74 6.73
CA LYS A 167 -28.58 -20.43 5.61
C LYS A 167 -29.40 -20.07 4.36
N ARG A 168 -29.64 -18.78 4.13
CA ARG A 168 -30.27 -18.25 2.92
C ARG A 168 -29.31 -17.33 2.17
N THR A 169 -29.29 -17.48 0.85
CA THR A 169 -28.59 -16.54 -0.05
C THR A 169 -29.14 -15.14 0.15
N ARG A 170 -28.25 -14.16 0.30
CA ARG A 170 -28.61 -12.74 0.46
C ARG A 170 -28.43 -12.01 -0.85
N VAL A 171 -29.29 -11.03 -1.12
CA VAL A 171 -29.19 -10.16 -2.30
C VAL A 171 -29.35 -8.71 -1.85
N PHE A 172 -28.39 -7.88 -2.19
CA PHE A 172 -28.43 -6.44 -1.95
C PHE A 172 -28.51 -5.69 -3.28
N TYR A 173 -29.38 -4.70 -3.36
CA TYR A 173 -29.59 -3.88 -4.55
C TYR A 173 -29.11 -2.46 -4.26
N GLY A 174 -28.10 -2.01 -5.00
CA GLY A 174 -27.73 -0.60 -5.10
C GLY A 174 -28.32 0.04 -6.35
N GLU A 175 -28.03 1.33 -6.58
CA GLU A 175 -28.46 2.05 -7.79
C GLU A 175 -27.99 1.39 -9.10
N ARG A 176 -26.84 0.70 -9.05
CA ARG A 176 -26.15 0.17 -10.24
C ARG A 176 -25.65 -1.26 -10.11
N ILE A 177 -25.48 -1.76 -8.89
CA ILE A 177 -24.83 -3.05 -8.62
C ILE A 177 -25.81 -3.91 -7.83
N THR A 178 -25.95 -5.16 -8.29
CA THR A 178 -26.58 -6.23 -7.51
C THR A 178 -25.50 -7.09 -6.87
N TRP A 179 -25.52 -7.20 -5.54
CA TRP A 179 -24.59 -8.03 -4.79
C TRP A 179 -25.30 -9.30 -4.31
N ILE A 180 -24.79 -10.46 -4.68
CA ILE A 180 -25.37 -11.76 -4.35
C ILE A 180 -24.41 -12.53 -3.45
N SER A 181 -24.85 -12.90 -2.26
CA SER A 181 -24.07 -13.65 -1.28
C SER A 181 -24.65 -15.05 -1.05
N PRO A 182 -24.24 -16.04 -1.86
CA PRO A 182 -24.60 -17.44 -1.65
C PRO A 182 -23.90 -18.01 -0.42
N VAL A 183 -24.61 -18.89 0.30
CA VAL A 183 -24.15 -19.49 1.57
C VAL A 183 -23.98 -21.00 1.51
N THR A 184 -24.18 -21.59 0.34
CA THR A 184 -23.94 -23.00 0.05
C THR A 184 -23.21 -23.11 -1.28
N LEU A 185 -22.42 -24.19 -1.45
CA LEU A 185 -21.72 -24.44 -2.71
C LEU A 185 -22.71 -24.58 -3.88
N GLY A 186 -23.80 -25.33 -3.70
CA GLY A 186 -24.84 -25.46 -4.73
C GLY A 186 -25.42 -24.11 -5.17
N GLY A 187 -25.76 -23.24 -4.22
CA GLY A 187 -26.26 -21.90 -4.52
C GLY A 187 -25.22 -21.02 -5.23
N LEU A 188 -23.94 -21.14 -4.87
CA LEU A 188 -22.86 -20.43 -5.57
C LEU A 188 -22.74 -20.87 -7.03
N LEU A 189 -22.79 -22.19 -7.28
CA LEU A 189 -22.71 -22.75 -8.64
C LEU A 189 -23.91 -22.34 -9.49
N GLU A 190 -25.12 -22.31 -8.92
CA GLU A 190 -26.32 -21.81 -9.60
C GLU A 190 -26.21 -20.34 -9.99
N VAL A 191 -25.76 -19.49 -9.06
CA VAL A 191 -25.59 -18.06 -9.31
C VAL A 191 -24.50 -17.81 -10.34
N LYS A 192 -23.38 -18.54 -10.28
CA LYS A 192 -22.29 -18.43 -11.26
C LYS A 192 -22.71 -18.88 -12.65
N ALA A 193 -23.50 -19.96 -12.77
CA ALA A 193 -24.06 -20.38 -14.05
C ALA A 193 -25.06 -19.35 -14.62
N LYS A 194 -25.81 -18.65 -13.76
CA LYS A 194 -26.74 -17.59 -14.17
C LYS A 194 -26.02 -16.30 -14.60
N TYR A 195 -24.92 -15.96 -13.93
CA TYR A 195 -24.13 -14.75 -14.20
C TYR A 195 -22.65 -15.12 -14.43
N PRO A 196 -22.31 -15.72 -15.58
CA PRO A 196 -20.96 -16.20 -15.87
C PRO A 196 -19.92 -15.06 -15.89
N ASP A 197 -20.30 -13.85 -16.29
CA ASP A 197 -19.40 -12.69 -16.31
C ASP A 197 -19.25 -12.00 -14.94
N ALA A 198 -20.06 -12.37 -13.94
CA ALA A 198 -19.97 -11.78 -12.62
C ALA A 198 -18.69 -12.26 -11.90
N PRO A 199 -17.88 -11.34 -11.36
CA PRO A 199 -16.71 -11.71 -10.58
C PRO A 199 -17.15 -12.32 -9.24
N ILE A 200 -16.35 -13.29 -8.78
CA ILE A 200 -16.43 -13.81 -7.42
C ILE A 200 -15.49 -12.97 -6.56
N VAL A 201 -16.07 -12.20 -5.64
CA VAL A 201 -15.36 -11.29 -4.74
C VAL A 201 -15.22 -11.94 -3.37
N MET A 202 -13.98 -12.31 -3.03
CA MET A 202 -13.55 -12.68 -1.69
C MET A 202 -13.03 -11.41 -0.98
N GLY A 203 -11.71 -11.22 -0.88
CA GLY A 203 -11.09 -10.07 -0.22
C GLY A 203 -11.17 -8.73 -0.96
N ASN A 204 -11.70 -8.69 -2.17
CA ASN A 204 -11.81 -7.48 -3.00
C ASN A 204 -10.48 -6.73 -3.31
N THR A 205 -9.32 -7.36 -3.07
CA THR A 205 -7.99 -6.75 -3.22
C THR A 205 -7.48 -6.67 -4.67
N THR A 206 -8.26 -7.17 -5.63
CA THR A 206 -8.00 -7.04 -7.08
C THR A 206 -9.15 -6.32 -7.76
N VAL A 207 -10.38 -6.83 -7.61
CA VAL A 207 -11.58 -6.24 -8.21
C VAL A 207 -11.81 -4.81 -7.72
N GLY A 208 -11.61 -4.52 -6.43
CA GLY A 208 -11.77 -3.18 -5.86
C GLY A 208 -10.85 -2.14 -6.51
N PRO A 209 -9.52 -2.32 -6.51
CA PRO A 209 -8.60 -1.42 -7.22
C PRO A 209 -8.91 -1.29 -8.72
N ASP A 210 -9.25 -2.38 -9.39
CA ASP A 210 -9.60 -2.37 -10.81
C ASP A 210 -10.85 -1.51 -11.09
N MET A 211 -11.90 -1.65 -10.27
CA MET A 211 -13.10 -0.83 -10.37
C MET A 211 -12.85 0.64 -10.03
N LYS A 212 -11.93 0.92 -9.11
CA LYS A 212 -11.64 2.27 -8.64
C LYS A 212 -10.73 3.07 -9.59
N PHE A 213 -9.75 2.40 -10.20
CA PHE A 213 -8.65 3.08 -10.91
C PHE A 213 -8.51 2.70 -12.39
N LYS A 214 -9.12 1.60 -12.84
CA LYS A 214 -9.03 1.14 -14.25
C LYS A 214 -10.32 1.32 -15.06
N GLY A 215 -11.35 1.93 -14.46
CA GLY A 215 -12.65 2.15 -15.12
C GLY A 215 -13.47 0.88 -15.35
N ILE A 216 -13.10 -0.24 -14.72
CA ILE A 216 -13.85 -1.50 -14.82
C ILE A 216 -15.14 -1.41 -14.01
N PHE A 217 -16.24 -1.94 -14.54
CA PHE A 217 -17.53 -1.93 -13.85
C PHE A 217 -18.24 -3.28 -13.99
N HIS A 218 -18.74 -3.79 -12.86
CA HIS A 218 -19.50 -5.04 -12.81
C HIS A 218 -20.92 -4.76 -12.27
N PRO A 219 -21.98 -5.00 -13.07
CA PRO A 219 -23.36 -4.77 -12.63
C PRO A 219 -23.85 -5.83 -11.63
N VAL A 220 -23.24 -7.01 -11.64
CA VAL A 220 -23.53 -8.10 -10.70
C VAL A 220 -22.21 -8.54 -10.07
N ILE A 221 -22.20 -8.70 -8.75
CA ILE A 221 -21.08 -9.22 -7.97
C ILE A 221 -21.56 -10.42 -7.16
N ILE A 222 -20.77 -11.49 -7.14
CA ILE A 222 -21.02 -12.68 -6.34
C ILE A 222 -20.00 -12.70 -5.20
N SER A 223 -20.44 -12.83 -3.95
CA SER A 223 -19.53 -12.92 -2.80
C SER A 223 -19.97 -14.03 -1.85
N PRO A 224 -19.37 -15.23 -1.96
CA PRO A 224 -19.77 -16.38 -1.16
C PRO A 224 -19.45 -16.15 0.31
N ASP A 225 -20.34 -16.61 1.18
CA ASP A 225 -20.24 -16.40 2.62
C ASP A 225 -20.34 -17.74 3.36
N GLY A 226 -19.33 -18.06 4.17
CA GLY A 226 -19.33 -19.22 5.06
C GLY A 226 -19.45 -20.58 4.36
N ILE A 227 -19.04 -20.69 3.07
CA ILE A 227 -19.04 -21.96 2.34
C ILE A 227 -17.83 -22.79 2.81
N ALA A 228 -18.10 -23.89 3.52
CA ALA A 228 -17.08 -24.72 4.15
C ALA A 228 -16.13 -25.36 3.13
N GLU A 229 -16.66 -25.78 1.98
CA GLU A 229 -15.91 -26.42 0.90
C GLU A 229 -14.84 -25.51 0.30
N LEU A 230 -15.04 -24.19 0.34
CA LEU A 230 -14.05 -23.20 -0.10
C LEU A 230 -12.97 -22.92 0.96
N ASN A 231 -13.14 -23.38 2.19
CA ASN A 231 -12.23 -23.12 3.31
C ASN A 231 -11.62 -24.41 3.88
N VAL A 232 -11.65 -25.48 3.10
CA VAL A 232 -11.14 -26.80 3.52
C VAL A 232 -9.62 -26.81 3.62
N VAL A 233 -9.09 -27.55 4.60
CA VAL A 233 -7.67 -27.88 4.70
C VAL A 233 -7.58 -29.37 4.93
N ASN A 234 -7.17 -30.12 3.91
CA ASN A 234 -7.03 -31.58 4.00
C ASN A 234 -5.56 -31.96 3.86
N TYR A 235 -5.12 -32.78 4.80
CA TYR A 235 -3.81 -33.44 4.78
C TYR A 235 -3.97 -34.78 4.07
N LEU A 236 -3.34 -34.92 2.91
CA LEU A 236 -3.34 -36.13 2.11
C LEU A 236 -1.97 -36.81 2.21
N ASP A 237 -1.91 -38.09 1.83
CA ASP A 237 -0.65 -38.84 1.78
C ASP A 237 0.37 -38.24 0.80
N ASN A 238 -0.14 -37.52 -0.22
CA ASN A 238 0.65 -36.94 -1.32
C ASN A 238 0.74 -35.40 -1.29
N GLY A 239 0.20 -34.72 -0.28
CA GLY A 239 0.29 -33.27 -0.16
C GLY A 239 -0.85 -32.64 0.64
N LEU A 240 -1.10 -31.36 0.38
CA LEU A 240 -2.17 -30.58 1.00
C LEU A 240 -3.21 -30.18 -0.03
N THR A 241 -4.50 -30.28 0.32
CA THR A 241 -5.57 -29.60 -0.42
C THR A 241 -6.05 -28.40 0.39
N ILE A 242 -5.89 -27.20 -0.18
CA ILE A 242 -6.25 -25.94 0.47
C ILE A 242 -7.39 -25.27 -0.29
N GLY A 243 -8.44 -24.89 0.43
CA GLY A 243 -9.61 -24.22 -0.09
C GLY A 243 -9.30 -22.87 -0.75
N ALA A 244 -9.98 -22.57 -1.84
CA ALA A 244 -9.78 -21.34 -2.61
C ALA A 244 -10.16 -20.07 -1.83
N GLY A 245 -11.01 -20.19 -0.82
CA GLY A 245 -11.45 -19.12 0.06
C GLY A 245 -10.53 -18.84 1.25
N CYS A 246 -9.56 -19.72 1.54
CA CYS A 246 -8.58 -19.48 2.59
C CYS A 246 -7.82 -18.17 2.32
N SER A 247 -7.67 -17.33 3.35
CA SER A 247 -6.89 -16.11 3.24
C SER A 247 -5.40 -16.41 3.09
N LEU A 248 -4.63 -15.48 2.55
CA LEU A 248 -3.18 -15.63 2.44
C LEU A 248 -2.50 -15.66 3.81
N ALA A 249 -3.10 -15.02 4.83
CA ALA A 249 -2.66 -15.13 6.21
C ALA A 249 -2.87 -16.55 6.76
N GLN A 250 -4.06 -17.13 6.57
CA GLN A 250 -4.35 -18.52 6.96
C GLN A 250 -3.43 -19.50 6.21
N LEU A 251 -3.19 -19.29 4.93
CA LEU A 251 -2.23 -20.09 4.15
C LEU A 251 -0.84 -20.03 4.77
N LYS A 252 -0.37 -18.84 5.17
CA LYS A 252 0.93 -18.67 5.83
C LYS A 252 0.98 -19.47 7.14
N ASP A 253 -0.06 -19.41 7.95
CA ASP A 253 -0.10 -20.10 9.24
C ASP A 253 -0.11 -21.63 9.04
N ILE A 254 -0.99 -22.14 8.16
CA ILE A 254 -1.07 -23.57 7.81
C ILE A 254 0.28 -24.10 7.31
N LEU A 255 0.92 -23.38 6.39
CA LEU A 255 2.21 -23.81 5.85
C LEU A 255 3.32 -23.72 6.90
N THR A 256 3.25 -22.77 7.84
CA THR A 256 4.24 -22.65 8.93
C THR A 256 4.16 -23.89 9.82
N ASP A 257 2.95 -24.30 10.21
CA ASP A 257 2.75 -25.50 11.03
C ASP A 257 3.21 -26.77 10.30
N VAL A 258 2.82 -26.94 9.03
CA VAL A 258 3.22 -28.12 8.23
C VAL A 258 4.74 -28.21 8.05
N VAL A 259 5.42 -27.09 7.86
CA VAL A 259 6.88 -27.06 7.67
C VAL A 259 7.62 -27.44 8.95
N LEU A 260 7.04 -27.21 10.13
CA LEU A 260 7.61 -27.62 11.41
C LEU A 260 7.40 -29.12 11.67
N ASP A 261 6.28 -29.69 11.21
CA ASP A 261 5.90 -31.08 11.50
C ASP A 261 6.46 -32.11 10.49
N LEU A 262 6.73 -31.71 9.25
CA LEU A 262 7.17 -32.61 8.19
C LEU A 262 8.69 -32.53 7.92
N PRO A 263 9.30 -33.61 7.41
CA PRO A 263 10.69 -33.59 6.96
C PRO A 263 10.93 -32.54 5.87
N VAL A 264 12.08 -31.86 5.93
CA VAL A 264 12.47 -30.78 5.00
C VAL A 264 12.39 -31.19 3.52
N GLU A 265 12.63 -32.47 3.22
CA GLU A 265 12.53 -33.04 1.87
C GLU A 265 11.09 -33.05 1.30
N LYS A 266 10.06 -33.04 2.16
CA LYS A 266 8.64 -33.01 1.75
C LYS A 266 8.06 -31.61 1.67
N THR A 267 8.78 -30.60 2.16
CA THR A 267 8.26 -29.25 2.40
C THR A 267 8.87 -28.17 1.50
N GLN A 268 9.59 -28.52 0.44
CA GLN A 268 10.33 -27.56 -0.39
C GLN A 268 9.43 -26.48 -0.99
N THR A 269 8.32 -26.89 -1.63
CA THR A 269 7.32 -25.95 -2.19
C THR A 269 6.68 -25.09 -1.09
N TYR A 270 6.43 -25.64 0.09
CA TYR A 270 5.81 -24.92 1.21
C TYR A 270 6.76 -23.85 1.77
N GLN A 271 8.05 -24.16 1.93
CA GLN A 271 9.07 -23.21 2.34
C GLN A 271 9.22 -22.06 1.34
N ALA A 272 9.21 -22.37 0.04
CA ALA A 272 9.25 -21.38 -1.02
C ALA A 272 8.02 -20.44 -0.99
N LEU A 273 6.82 -20.99 -0.79
CA LEU A 273 5.59 -20.18 -0.62
C LEU A 273 5.65 -19.31 0.64
N LEU A 274 6.10 -19.84 1.78
CA LEU A 274 6.27 -19.09 3.02
C LEU A 274 7.24 -17.92 2.84
N LYS A 275 8.36 -18.12 2.15
CA LYS A 275 9.35 -17.07 1.87
C LYS A 275 8.70 -15.87 1.19
N HIS A 276 7.86 -16.09 0.19
CA HIS A 276 7.15 -15.00 -0.48
C HIS A 276 5.99 -14.44 0.36
N LEU A 277 5.21 -15.28 1.04
CA LEU A 277 4.09 -14.83 1.90
C LEU A 277 4.53 -13.89 3.03
N ARG A 278 5.76 -14.03 3.55
CA ARG A 278 6.34 -13.13 4.57
C ARG A 278 6.51 -11.69 4.08
N THR A 279 6.70 -11.48 2.77
CA THR A 279 6.95 -10.15 2.18
C THR A 279 5.78 -9.60 1.35
N LEU A 280 4.82 -10.46 1.01
CA LEU A 280 3.65 -10.15 0.19
C LEU A 280 2.71 -9.19 0.92
N ALA A 281 2.64 -7.93 0.46
CA ALA A 281 1.80 -6.88 1.04
C ALA A 281 1.99 -6.70 2.56
N GLY A 282 1.01 -6.10 3.24
CA GLY A 282 0.91 -6.06 4.71
C GLY A 282 -0.09 -7.09 5.24
N SER A 283 -0.12 -7.25 6.58
CA SER A 283 -1.04 -8.16 7.28
C SER A 283 -2.50 -7.93 6.86
N GLN A 284 -2.93 -6.68 6.74
CA GLN A 284 -4.29 -6.26 6.40
C GLN A 284 -4.76 -6.80 5.05
N ILE A 285 -3.86 -6.82 4.05
CA ILE A 285 -4.16 -7.36 2.72
C ILE A 285 -4.16 -8.89 2.78
N ARG A 286 -3.18 -9.51 3.45
CA ARG A 286 -3.10 -10.98 3.58
C ARG A 286 -4.29 -11.59 4.31
N ASN A 287 -4.84 -10.88 5.30
CA ASN A 287 -5.99 -11.33 6.08
C ASN A 287 -7.27 -11.48 5.25
N VAL A 288 -7.41 -10.71 4.16
CA VAL A 288 -8.62 -10.72 3.32
C VAL A 288 -8.39 -11.30 1.92
N ALA A 289 -7.20 -11.13 1.34
CA ALA A 289 -6.86 -11.71 0.06
C ALA A 289 -6.94 -13.24 0.16
N SER A 290 -7.71 -13.86 -0.73
CA SER A 290 -7.87 -15.32 -0.78
C SER A 290 -6.86 -15.96 -1.71
N LEU A 291 -6.46 -17.21 -1.42
CA LEU A 291 -5.62 -18.02 -2.29
C LEU A 291 -6.19 -18.16 -3.71
N GLY A 292 -7.49 -18.46 -3.82
CA GLY A 292 -8.16 -18.58 -5.11
C GLY A 292 -8.19 -17.27 -5.89
N GLY A 293 -8.48 -16.15 -5.22
CA GLY A 293 -8.39 -14.83 -5.82
C GLY A 293 -6.99 -14.48 -6.34
N ASN A 294 -5.93 -14.84 -5.61
CA ASN A 294 -4.55 -14.66 -6.05
C ASN A 294 -4.24 -15.48 -7.31
N ILE A 295 -4.66 -16.75 -7.34
CA ILE A 295 -4.48 -17.64 -8.50
C ILE A 295 -5.26 -17.13 -9.72
N ILE A 296 -6.55 -16.84 -9.57
CA ILE A 296 -7.44 -16.50 -10.69
C ILE A 296 -7.16 -15.11 -11.26
N SER A 297 -6.71 -14.16 -10.43
CA SER A 297 -6.34 -12.81 -10.88
C SER A 297 -5.19 -12.81 -11.90
N ARG A 298 -4.25 -13.76 -11.79
CA ARG A 298 -3.13 -13.96 -12.72
C ARG A 298 -2.34 -12.67 -12.98
N HIS A 299 -2.13 -11.86 -11.94
CA HIS A 299 -1.26 -10.68 -12.04
C HIS A 299 0.13 -11.09 -12.51
N SER A 300 0.70 -10.36 -13.46
CA SER A 300 2.02 -10.68 -14.04
C SER A 300 3.14 -10.68 -13.01
N THR A 301 3.00 -9.89 -11.95
CA THR A 301 3.93 -9.77 -10.82
C THR A 301 3.48 -10.55 -9.59
N SER A 302 2.58 -11.53 -9.74
CA SER A 302 2.15 -12.40 -8.64
C SER A 302 3.35 -13.13 -8.01
N ASP A 303 3.52 -12.99 -6.69
CA ASP A 303 4.56 -13.70 -5.95
C ASP A 303 4.31 -15.21 -5.81
N LEU A 304 3.04 -15.68 -5.87
CA LEU A 304 2.69 -17.10 -5.59
C LEU A 304 2.53 -17.96 -6.85
N ASN A 305 1.91 -17.43 -7.91
CA ASN A 305 1.67 -18.18 -9.15
C ASN A 305 2.91 -18.87 -9.76
N PRO A 306 4.10 -18.22 -9.85
CA PRO A 306 5.31 -18.91 -10.31
C PRO A 306 5.67 -20.13 -9.46
N LEU A 307 5.50 -20.05 -8.15
CA LEU A 307 5.82 -21.13 -7.20
C LEU A 307 4.83 -22.28 -7.25
N LEU A 308 3.53 -21.95 -7.29
CA LEU A 308 2.48 -22.95 -7.42
C LEU A 308 2.60 -23.68 -8.78
N ALA A 309 3.00 -22.98 -9.84
CA ALA A 309 3.20 -23.57 -11.16
C ALA A 309 4.40 -24.54 -11.19
N VAL A 310 5.57 -24.16 -10.66
CA VAL A 310 6.71 -25.10 -10.59
C VAL A 310 6.44 -26.27 -9.65
N GLY A 311 5.62 -26.09 -8.62
CA GLY A 311 5.25 -27.13 -7.66
C GLY A 311 4.26 -28.18 -8.18
N ASN A 312 3.97 -28.21 -9.49
CA ASN A 312 3.04 -29.17 -10.11
C ASN A 312 1.64 -29.17 -9.45
N CYS A 313 1.16 -28.00 -9.00
CA CYS A 313 -0.13 -27.90 -8.33
C CYS A 313 -1.30 -28.19 -9.29
N THR A 314 -2.39 -28.72 -8.74
CA THR A 314 -3.64 -28.95 -9.50
C THR A 314 -4.80 -28.15 -8.90
N LEU A 315 -5.68 -27.66 -9.78
CA LEU A 315 -6.83 -26.85 -9.45
C LEU A 315 -8.08 -27.70 -9.50
N ASN A 316 -8.83 -27.75 -8.40
CA ASN A 316 -10.11 -28.44 -8.32
C ASN A 316 -11.23 -27.45 -8.63
N LEU A 317 -11.88 -27.64 -9.77
CA LEU A 317 -12.94 -26.79 -10.30
C LEU A 317 -14.31 -27.45 -10.10
N ALA A 318 -15.34 -26.62 -9.98
CA ALA A 318 -16.74 -27.07 -9.98
C ALA A 318 -17.61 -26.12 -10.80
N SER A 319 -18.57 -26.68 -11.52
CA SER A 319 -19.72 -25.99 -12.12
C SER A 319 -21.01 -26.68 -11.67
N LYS A 320 -22.16 -26.18 -12.15
CA LYS A 320 -23.44 -26.86 -11.98
C LYS A 320 -23.45 -28.27 -12.62
N ASP A 321 -22.68 -28.47 -13.68
CA ASP A 321 -22.69 -29.69 -14.50
C ASP A 321 -21.70 -30.76 -14.03
N GLY A 322 -20.77 -30.41 -13.13
CA GLY A 322 -19.83 -31.38 -12.58
C GLY A 322 -18.56 -30.79 -11.97
N LYS A 323 -17.63 -31.68 -11.63
CA LYS A 323 -16.29 -31.33 -11.12
C LYS A 323 -15.26 -31.58 -12.21
N ARG A 324 -14.25 -30.72 -12.28
CA ARG A 324 -13.13 -30.85 -13.23
C ARG A 324 -11.83 -30.54 -12.49
N GLN A 325 -10.76 -31.24 -12.82
CA GLN A 325 -9.42 -30.93 -12.31
C GLN A 325 -8.53 -30.53 -13.47
N ILE A 326 -7.78 -29.44 -13.31
CA ILE A 326 -6.81 -28.97 -14.31
C ILE A 326 -5.46 -28.67 -13.65
N PRO A 327 -4.33 -28.83 -14.35
CA PRO A 327 -3.02 -28.44 -13.82
C PRO A 327 -2.87 -26.91 -13.78
N LEU A 328 -2.20 -26.39 -12.76
CA LEU A 328 -1.74 -25.00 -12.73
C LEU A 328 -0.42 -24.89 -13.50
N ASN A 329 -0.49 -24.63 -14.80
CA ASN A 329 0.68 -24.57 -15.69
C ASN A 329 0.75 -23.23 -16.44
N ASP A 330 1.73 -23.11 -17.34
CA ASP A 330 1.92 -21.92 -18.17
C ASP A 330 0.71 -21.59 -19.05
N GLN A 331 0.02 -22.59 -19.61
CA GLN A 331 -1.15 -22.38 -20.45
C GLN A 331 -2.29 -21.75 -19.65
N PHE A 332 -2.51 -22.21 -18.42
CA PHE A 332 -3.47 -21.58 -17.50
C PHE A 332 -3.09 -20.13 -17.19
N LEU A 333 -1.82 -19.87 -16.87
CA LEU A 333 -1.32 -18.53 -16.52
C LEU A 333 -1.37 -17.56 -17.72
N MET A 334 -1.16 -18.05 -18.94
CA MET A 334 -1.33 -17.31 -20.19
C MET A 334 -2.79 -17.13 -20.62
N ARG A 335 -3.76 -17.68 -19.87
CA ARG A 335 -5.20 -17.64 -20.20
C ARG A 335 -5.54 -18.36 -21.52
N ALA A 336 -4.85 -19.46 -21.82
CA ALA A 336 -5.17 -20.28 -22.99
C ALA A 336 -6.55 -20.95 -22.81
N GLN A 337 -7.44 -20.79 -23.80
CA GLN A 337 -8.83 -21.25 -23.71
C GLN A 337 -8.98 -22.74 -23.32
N SER A 338 -8.09 -23.61 -23.81
CA SER A 338 -8.13 -25.05 -23.53
C SER A 338 -7.80 -25.42 -22.08
N SER A 339 -7.11 -24.53 -21.36
CA SER A 339 -6.49 -24.79 -20.05
C SER A 339 -6.97 -23.79 -18.99
N ASP A 340 -8.01 -23.01 -19.30
CA ASP A 340 -8.66 -22.06 -18.40
C ASP A 340 -9.94 -22.65 -17.79
N LEU A 341 -10.45 -21.96 -16.76
CA LEU A 341 -11.80 -22.15 -16.25
C LEU A 341 -12.81 -21.78 -17.33
N LYS A 342 -13.89 -22.56 -17.42
CA LYS A 342 -15.07 -22.10 -18.17
C LYS A 342 -15.75 -20.96 -17.40
N PRO A 343 -16.45 -20.02 -18.07
CA PRO A 343 -17.08 -18.88 -17.41
C PRO A 343 -18.04 -19.24 -16.26
N GLU A 344 -18.68 -20.40 -16.32
CA GLU A 344 -19.61 -20.95 -15.33
C GLU A 344 -18.93 -21.75 -14.20
N GLU A 345 -17.63 -22.03 -14.32
CA GLU A 345 -16.86 -22.76 -13.30
C GLU A 345 -16.31 -21.84 -12.22
N ILE A 346 -16.07 -22.42 -11.04
CA ILE A 346 -15.36 -21.79 -9.93
C ILE A 346 -14.16 -22.63 -9.51
N LEU A 347 -13.17 -21.99 -8.91
CA LEU A 347 -12.09 -22.67 -8.20
C LEU A 347 -12.54 -23.01 -6.77
N VAL A 348 -12.54 -24.29 -6.42
CA VAL A 348 -12.95 -24.78 -5.08
C VAL A 348 -11.74 -24.91 -4.15
N SER A 349 -10.66 -25.51 -4.65
CA SER A 349 -9.42 -25.73 -3.89
C SER A 349 -8.23 -25.97 -4.80
N VAL A 350 -7.04 -25.88 -4.24
CA VAL A 350 -5.77 -26.22 -4.90
C VAL A 350 -5.09 -27.36 -4.16
N ASN A 351 -4.56 -28.34 -4.90
CA ASN A 351 -3.71 -29.39 -4.35
C ASN A 351 -2.26 -28.97 -4.53
N ILE A 352 -1.51 -28.90 -3.43
CA ILE A 352 -0.08 -28.58 -3.39
C ILE A 352 0.66 -29.84 -2.92
N PRO A 353 1.32 -30.59 -3.82
CA PRO A 353 1.93 -31.86 -3.48
C PRO A 353 3.11 -31.70 -2.52
N TYR A 354 3.45 -32.78 -1.79
CA TYR A 354 4.74 -32.87 -1.11
C TYR A 354 5.87 -32.93 -2.14
N SER A 355 7.00 -32.30 -1.84
CA SER A 355 8.20 -32.50 -2.64
C SER A 355 8.76 -33.90 -2.43
N LYS A 356 9.45 -34.43 -3.45
CA LYS A 356 10.10 -35.74 -3.43
C LYS A 356 11.52 -35.62 -2.88
N LYS A 357 12.10 -36.76 -2.47
CA LYS A 357 13.54 -36.84 -2.24
C LYS A 357 14.28 -36.44 -3.53
N TRP A 358 15.36 -35.67 -3.38
CA TRP A 358 16.12 -35.08 -4.49
C TRP A 358 15.38 -34.03 -5.33
N GLU A 359 14.25 -33.53 -4.84
CA GLU A 359 13.54 -32.39 -5.41
C GLU A 359 13.82 -31.13 -4.59
N PHE A 360 14.13 -30.02 -5.26
CA PHE A 360 14.39 -28.73 -4.62
C PHE A 360 13.57 -27.64 -5.29
N VAL A 361 13.04 -26.72 -4.49
CA VAL A 361 12.21 -25.60 -4.95
C VAL A 361 12.68 -24.32 -4.28
N SER A 362 12.99 -23.30 -5.07
CA SER A 362 13.45 -22.00 -4.55
C SER A 362 12.62 -20.85 -5.10
N ALA A 363 12.52 -19.80 -4.30
CA ALA A 363 11.73 -18.61 -4.56
C ALA A 363 12.61 -17.36 -4.57
N PHE A 364 12.50 -16.56 -5.62
CA PHE A 364 13.23 -15.31 -5.77
C PHE A 364 12.30 -14.15 -6.10
N ARG A 365 12.56 -12.99 -5.52
CA ARG A 365 11.82 -11.76 -5.81
C ARG A 365 12.70 -10.54 -5.60
N GLN A 366 12.49 -9.52 -6.42
CA GLN A 366 13.13 -8.22 -6.28
C GLN A 366 12.08 -7.12 -6.43
N ALA A 367 12.06 -6.17 -5.50
CA ALA A 367 11.10 -5.07 -5.44
C ALA A 367 11.80 -3.77 -5.00
N PRO A 368 11.16 -2.59 -5.15
CA PRO A 368 11.72 -1.31 -4.68
C PRO A 368 12.03 -1.27 -3.18
N ARG A 369 11.36 -2.13 -2.39
CA ARG A 369 11.57 -2.32 -0.94
C ARG A 369 11.30 -3.77 -0.57
N GLN A 370 11.79 -4.21 0.58
CA GLN A 370 11.76 -5.62 1.00
C GLN A 370 10.35 -6.21 1.07
N GLN A 371 9.38 -5.46 1.58
CA GLN A 371 7.99 -5.89 1.75
C GLN A 371 6.99 -4.84 1.30
N ASN A 372 5.72 -5.23 1.16
CA ASN A 372 4.63 -4.32 0.81
C ASN A 372 4.88 -3.53 -0.50
N ALA A 373 5.50 -4.16 -1.49
CA ALA A 373 5.70 -3.59 -2.82
C ALA A 373 5.59 -4.68 -3.87
N LEU A 374 5.02 -4.33 -5.03
CA LEU A 374 5.03 -5.20 -6.19
C LEU A 374 6.46 -5.40 -6.66
N ALA A 375 6.77 -6.63 -7.06
CA ALA A 375 8.09 -6.98 -7.55
C ALA A 375 8.33 -6.48 -8.98
N PHE A 376 9.58 -6.12 -9.27
CA PHE A 376 10.07 -5.92 -10.64
C PHE A 376 10.14 -7.25 -11.38
N VAL A 377 10.71 -8.27 -10.74
CA VAL A 377 10.82 -9.64 -11.24
C VAL A 377 10.59 -10.60 -10.06
N VAL A 378 9.82 -11.66 -10.30
CA VAL A 378 9.61 -12.80 -9.39
C VAL A 378 10.02 -14.05 -10.14
N SER A 379 10.59 -15.04 -9.46
CA SER A 379 10.81 -16.36 -10.02
C SER A 379 10.48 -17.48 -9.04
N GLY A 380 9.90 -18.55 -9.58
CA GLY A 380 9.84 -19.86 -8.96
C GLY A 380 10.64 -20.84 -9.79
N MET A 381 11.49 -21.61 -9.14
CA MET A 381 12.34 -22.60 -9.80
C MET A 381 12.27 -23.93 -9.05
N ARG A 382 12.19 -25.04 -9.79
CA ARG A 382 12.21 -26.40 -9.26
C ARG A 382 13.14 -27.28 -10.08
N VAL A 383 13.87 -28.14 -9.41
CA VAL A 383 14.67 -29.21 -10.04
C VAL A 383 14.48 -30.52 -9.28
N LEU A 384 14.40 -31.62 -10.02
CA LEU A 384 14.39 -32.99 -9.53
C LEU A 384 15.58 -33.74 -10.16
N PHE A 385 16.37 -34.41 -9.34
CA PHE A 385 17.52 -35.21 -9.80
C PHE A 385 17.19 -36.70 -9.93
N GLU A 386 17.98 -37.42 -10.74
CA GLU A 386 18.03 -38.87 -10.64
C GLU A 386 18.67 -39.28 -9.30
N GLU A 387 18.19 -40.38 -8.71
CA GLU A 387 18.59 -40.80 -7.36
C GLU A 387 20.12 -40.93 -7.24
N ASP A 388 20.68 -40.33 -6.19
CA ASP A 388 22.12 -40.35 -5.89
C ASP A 388 23.01 -39.82 -7.04
N THR A 389 22.48 -38.91 -7.86
CA THR A 389 23.25 -38.23 -8.91
C THR A 389 23.06 -36.71 -8.86
N ASN A 390 23.83 -35.99 -9.68
CA ASN A 390 23.60 -34.57 -10.00
C ASN A 390 22.98 -34.39 -11.40
N ILE A 391 22.37 -35.44 -11.98
CA ILE A 391 21.77 -35.42 -13.31
C ILE A 391 20.31 -34.95 -13.19
N ILE A 392 19.97 -33.90 -13.93
CA ILE A 392 18.63 -33.31 -13.93
C ILE A 392 17.63 -34.27 -14.57
N LYS A 393 16.70 -34.81 -13.78
CA LYS A 393 15.58 -35.62 -14.26
C LYS A 393 14.43 -34.77 -14.77
N ASP A 394 14.15 -33.67 -14.08
CA ASP A 394 13.07 -32.75 -14.41
C ASP A 394 13.37 -31.36 -13.84
N ILE A 395 13.01 -30.30 -14.56
CA ILE A 395 13.29 -28.92 -14.17
C ILE A 395 12.18 -27.99 -14.68
N SER A 396 11.79 -27.03 -13.85
CA SER A 396 10.75 -26.06 -14.18
C SER A 396 11.12 -24.68 -13.66
N ILE A 397 11.07 -23.68 -14.54
CA ILE A 397 11.47 -22.30 -14.24
C ILE A 397 10.38 -21.36 -14.75
N PHE A 398 9.83 -20.56 -13.84
CA PHE A 398 8.83 -19.53 -14.14
C PHE A 398 9.32 -18.16 -13.69
N TYR A 399 8.96 -17.13 -14.45
CA TYR A 399 9.22 -15.73 -14.15
C TYR A 399 7.95 -14.87 -14.23
N GLY A 400 7.80 -13.95 -13.28
CA GLY A 400 6.81 -12.87 -13.27
C GLY A 400 7.46 -11.49 -13.45
N GLY A 401 6.67 -10.48 -13.84
CA GLY A 401 7.11 -9.10 -14.02
C GLY A 401 7.82 -8.79 -15.36
N ILE A 402 7.88 -9.79 -16.24
CA ILE A 402 8.56 -9.74 -17.54
C ILE A 402 7.58 -9.43 -18.67
N GLY A 403 6.35 -9.94 -18.58
CA GLY A 403 5.32 -9.72 -19.60
C GLY A 403 3.97 -9.36 -19.00
N SER A 404 2.92 -9.53 -19.79
CA SER A 404 1.53 -9.37 -19.36
C SER A 404 1.05 -10.48 -18.43
N THR A 405 1.76 -11.62 -18.39
CA THR A 405 1.47 -12.79 -17.56
C THR A 405 2.77 -13.40 -17.02
N THR A 406 2.66 -14.40 -16.16
CA THR A 406 3.80 -15.22 -15.73
C THR A 406 4.23 -16.15 -16.86
N VAL A 407 5.53 -16.20 -17.15
CA VAL A 407 6.11 -16.92 -18.29
C VAL A 407 6.94 -18.12 -17.80
N CYS A 408 6.89 -19.23 -18.53
CA CYS A 408 7.73 -20.42 -18.30
C CYS A 408 8.88 -20.49 -19.31
N ALA A 409 10.10 -20.71 -18.85
CA ALA A 409 11.27 -20.93 -19.70
C ALA A 409 11.34 -22.39 -20.18
N LYS A 410 10.34 -22.81 -20.96
CA LYS A 410 10.13 -24.21 -21.38
C LYS A 410 11.27 -24.77 -22.23
N LYS A 411 11.74 -24.01 -23.23
CA LYS A 411 12.78 -24.45 -24.15
C LYS A 411 14.10 -24.64 -23.41
N LEU A 412 14.40 -23.74 -22.47
CA LEU A 412 15.51 -23.89 -21.54
C LEU A 412 15.37 -25.17 -20.72
N CYS A 413 14.22 -25.37 -20.05
CA CYS A 413 14.01 -26.56 -19.21
C CYS A 413 14.20 -27.87 -19.99
N GLN A 414 13.70 -27.95 -21.23
CA GLN A 414 13.91 -29.08 -22.13
C GLN A 414 15.39 -29.31 -22.45
N LYS A 415 16.16 -28.24 -22.67
CA LYS A 415 17.60 -28.32 -22.97
C LYS A 415 18.46 -28.71 -21.75
N LEU A 416 18.00 -28.41 -20.55
CA LEU A 416 18.68 -28.71 -19.30
C LEU A 416 18.40 -30.12 -18.78
N THR A 417 17.26 -30.70 -19.14
CA THR A 417 16.91 -32.08 -18.77
C THR A 417 17.99 -33.05 -19.28
N GLY A 418 18.46 -33.94 -18.41
CA GLY A 418 19.54 -34.90 -18.68
C GLY A 418 20.97 -34.34 -18.52
N ARG A 419 21.15 -33.07 -18.19
CA ARG A 419 22.48 -32.49 -17.92
C ARG A 419 22.87 -32.64 -16.44
N ALA A 420 24.18 -32.64 -16.18
CA ALA A 420 24.71 -32.56 -14.82
C ALA A 420 24.65 -31.12 -14.25
N TRP A 421 24.47 -30.98 -12.94
CA TRP A 421 24.44 -29.69 -12.24
C TRP A 421 25.85 -29.11 -12.02
N ASN A 422 26.38 -28.41 -13.02
CA ASN A 422 27.74 -27.84 -13.00
C ASN A 422 27.81 -26.45 -13.68
N GLU A 423 29.00 -25.84 -13.68
CA GLU A 423 29.22 -24.50 -14.25
C GLU A 423 29.01 -24.44 -15.76
N GLU A 424 29.30 -25.53 -16.50
CA GLU A 424 29.04 -25.60 -17.93
C GLU A 424 27.53 -25.51 -18.23
N MET A 425 26.72 -26.25 -17.46
CA MET A 425 25.27 -26.19 -17.52
C MET A 425 24.78 -24.78 -17.22
N LEU A 426 25.25 -24.16 -16.14
CA LEU A 426 24.91 -22.78 -15.75
C LEU A 426 25.26 -21.78 -16.86
N GLY A 427 26.48 -21.80 -17.39
CA GLY A 427 26.92 -20.88 -18.45
C GLY A 427 26.14 -21.05 -19.77
N GLY A 428 25.69 -22.27 -20.08
CA GLY A 428 24.75 -22.53 -21.18
C GLY A 428 23.34 -22.03 -20.90
N ALA A 429 22.87 -22.18 -19.65
CA ALA A 429 21.54 -21.80 -19.21
C ALA A 429 21.36 -20.26 -19.18
N CYS A 430 22.33 -19.53 -18.63
CA CYS A 430 22.32 -18.07 -18.54
C CYS A 430 22.24 -17.38 -19.92
N ARG A 431 22.88 -17.97 -20.94
CA ARG A 431 22.76 -17.48 -22.32
C ARG A 431 21.38 -17.80 -22.91
N SER A 432 20.96 -19.06 -22.77
CA SER A 432 19.71 -19.54 -23.40
C SER A 432 18.45 -18.91 -22.78
N VAL A 433 18.45 -18.57 -21.48
CA VAL A 433 17.30 -17.97 -20.81
C VAL A 433 16.99 -16.56 -21.33
N LEU A 434 18.03 -15.79 -21.69
CA LEU A 434 17.86 -14.42 -22.22
C LEU A 434 17.31 -14.40 -23.65
N ASP A 435 17.54 -15.47 -24.42
CA ASP A 435 17.00 -15.64 -25.76
C ASP A 435 15.51 -16.05 -25.71
N GLU A 436 15.13 -16.88 -24.73
CA GLU A 436 13.75 -17.34 -24.57
C GLU A 436 12.86 -16.29 -23.88
N VAL A 437 13.34 -15.71 -22.78
CA VAL A 437 12.60 -14.76 -21.95
C VAL A 437 12.93 -13.33 -22.41
N PHE A 438 12.43 -12.99 -23.59
CA PHE A 438 12.72 -11.72 -24.25
C PHE A 438 11.87 -10.56 -23.72
N LEU A 439 12.54 -9.43 -23.44
CA LEU A 439 11.95 -8.14 -23.07
C LEU A 439 12.29 -7.09 -24.14
N PRO A 440 11.31 -6.53 -24.87
CA PRO A 440 11.58 -5.43 -25.78
C PRO A 440 11.96 -4.16 -25.01
N ALA A 441 12.72 -3.25 -25.64
CA ALA A 441 13.11 -1.98 -25.03
C ALA A 441 11.90 -1.12 -24.60
N SER A 442 10.77 -1.26 -25.30
CA SER A 442 9.49 -0.60 -25.00
C SER A 442 8.60 -1.36 -24.02
N ALA A 443 9.12 -2.39 -23.33
CA ALA A 443 8.32 -3.18 -22.39
C ALA A 443 7.73 -2.30 -21.25
N PRO A 444 6.45 -2.51 -20.90
CA PRO A 444 5.82 -1.74 -19.84
C PRO A 444 6.52 -1.96 -18.48
N GLY A 445 6.59 -0.89 -17.70
CA GLY A 445 7.29 -0.88 -16.41
C GLY A 445 8.79 -0.62 -16.49
N GLY A 446 9.36 -0.45 -17.70
CA GLY A 446 10.75 -0.01 -17.90
C GLY A 446 11.81 -0.92 -17.26
N MET A 447 12.99 -0.34 -16.98
CA MET A 447 14.12 -1.01 -16.33
C MET A 447 14.51 -2.34 -17.02
N VAL A 448 14.46 -2.37 -18.35
CA VAL A 448 14.58 -3.61 -19.14
C VAL A 448 15.92 -4.31 -18.88
N GLU A 449 17.03 -3.58 -18.90
CA GLU A 449 18.36 -4.14 -18.65
C GLU A 449 18.48 -4.70 -17.23
N TYR A 450 17.97 -3.97 -16.23
CA TYR A 450 17.95 -4.43 -14.85
C TYR A 450 17.12 -5.71 -14.70
N LYS A 451 15.93 -5.79 -15.31
CA LYS A 451 15.10 -7.00 -15.30
C LYS A 451 15.80 -8.17 -15.98
N ARG A 452 16.49 -7.95 -17.11
CA ARG A 452 17.29 -8.99 -17.80
C ARG A 452 18.41 -9.52 -16.91
N SER A 453 19.11 -8.65 -16.20
CA SER A 453 20.13 -9.05 -15.24
C SER A 453 19.53 -9.90 -14.12
N LEU A 454 18.38 -9.51 -13.56
CA LEU A 454 17.70 -10.27 -12.49
C LEU A 454 17.30 -11.69 -12.92
N ILE A 455 16.87 -11.90 -14.18
CA ILE A 455 16.56 -13.23 -14.71
C ILE A 455 17.75 -14.17 -14.53
N VAL A 456 18.93 -13.72 -14.95
CA VAL A 456 20.19 -14.46 -14.87
C VAL A 456 20.67 -14.58 -13.42
N SER A 457 20.59 -13.50 -12.64
CA SER A 457 21.00 -13.51 -11.23
C SER A 457 20.18 -14.51 -10.40
N PHE A 458 18.87 -14.62 -10.61
CA PHE A 458 18.05 -15.60 -9.90
C PHE A 458 18.41 -17.04 -10.30
N LEU A 459 18.72 -17.28 -11.58
CA LEU A 459 19.18 -18.60 -12.02
C LEU A 459 20.53 -18.97 -11.38
N PHE A 460 21.43 -17.99 -11.26
CA PHE A 460 22.71 -18.17 -10.56
C PHE A 460 22.50 -18.47 -9.06
N LYS A 461 21.63 -17.71 -8.37
CA LYS A 461 21.31 -17.99 -6.96
C LYS A 461 20.69 -19.38 -6.79
N PHE A 462 19.79 -19.78 -7.68
CA PHE A 462 19.19 -21.13 -7.68
C PHE A 462 20.24 -22.22 -7.86
N TYR A 463 21.17 -22.03 -8.80
CA TYR A 463 22.30 -22.94 -8.99
C TYR A 463 23.09 -23.16 -7.71
N LEU A 464 23.48 -22.07 -7.02
CA LEU A 464 24.26 -22.13 -5.79
C LEU A 464 23.48 -22.76 -4.63
N GLU A 465 22.19 -22.43 -4.47
CA GLU A 465 21.33 -22.97 -3.41
C GLU A 465 21.18 -24.49 -3.55
N VAL A 466 20.91 -24.97 -4.76
CA VAL A 466 20.81 -26.40 -5.06
C VAL A 466 22.16 -27.10 -4.92
N LEU A 467 23.26 -26.47 -5.34
CA LEU A 467 24.61 -27.03 -5.20
C LEU A 467 24.97 -27.25 -3.73
N GLN A 468 24.63 -26.30 -2.85
CA GLN A 468 24.80 -26.44 -1.41
C GLN A 468 23.94 -27.58 -0.84
N ASN A 469 22.67 -27.67 -1.24
CA ASN A 469 21.77 -28.72 -0.80
C ASN A 469 22.22 -30.13 -1.23
N LEU A 470 22.63 -30.30 -2.49
CA LEU A 470 23.20 -31.56 -2.99
C LEU A 470 24.45 -31.96 -2.20
N LYS A 471 25.32 -31.00 -1.90
CA LYS A 471 26.52 -31.25 -1.09
C LYS A 471 26.18 -31.71 0.33
N MET A 472 25.18 -31.09 0.96
CA MET A 472 24.72 -31.48 2.31
C MET A 472 24.10 -32.88 2.31
N MET A 473 23.37 -33.25 1.26
CA MET A 473 22.76 -34.58 1.13
C MET A 473 23.78 -35.67 0.80
N ASN A 474 24.69 -35.40 -0.13
CA ASN A 474 25.75 -36.33 -0.50
C ASN A 474 27.04 -35.57 -0.91
N PRO A 475 28.06 -35.53 -0.03
CA PRO A 475 29.30 -34.80 -0.26
C PRO A 475 30.09 -35.20 -1.51
N SER A 476 29.88 -36.38 -2.09
CA SER A 476 30.64 -36.83 -3.27
C SER A 476 30.06 -36.36 -4.61
N LEU A 477 28.82 -35.84 -4.65
CA LEU A 477 28.14 -35.50 -5.90
C LEU A 477 28.60 -34.18 -6.52
N CYS A 478 29.01 -33.24 -5.68
CA CYS A 478 29.27 -31.86 -6.08
C CYS A 478 30.49 -31.26 -5.35
N PRO A 479 31.21 -30.33 -6.00
CA PRO A 479 32.27 -29.57 -5.34
C PRO A 479 31.71 -28.68 -4.23
N CYS A 480 32.56 -28.26 -3.29
CA CYS A 480 32.18 -27.27 -2.29
C CYS A 480 31.96 -25.91 -2.95
N LEU A 481 31.01 -25.12 -2.41
CA LEU A 481 30.86 -23.72 -2.80
C LEU A 481 32.15 -22.95 -2.46
N PRO A 482 32.68 -22.10 -3.36
CA PRO A 482 33.73 -21.16 -3.02
C PRO A 482 33.30 -20.26 -1.85
N ALA A 483 34.21 -20.00 -0.91
CA ALA A 483 33.91 -19.23 0.31
C ALA A 483 33.39 -17.81 0.00
N GLU A 484 33.89 -17.21 -1.08
CA GLU A 484 33.47 -15.90 -1.60
C GLU A 484 32.00 -15.85 -2.04
N TYR A 485 31.36 -17.00 -2.32
CA TYR A 485 29.96 -17.07 -2.73
C TYR A 485 29.00 -17.40 -1.58
N GLY A 486 29.51 -17.66 -0.36
CA GLY A 486 28.68 -18.05 0.79
C GLY A 486 27.61 -17.00 1.14
N SER A 487 27.95 -15.72 1.07
CA SER A 487 27.03 -14.61 1.40
C SER A 487 25.87 -14.44 0.42
N VAL A 488 25.97 -14.99 -0.80
CA VAL A 488 24.91 -14.87 -1.82
C VAL A 488 23.61 -15.55 -1.38
N LEU A 489 23.75 -16.64 -0.62
CA LEU A 489 22.63 -17.46 -0.15
C LEU A 489 22.02 -16.92 1.15
N GLU A 490 22.66 -15.96 1.81
CA GLU A 490 22.11 -15.30 2.99
C GLU A 490 20.98 -14.33 2.59
N ASP A 491 19.78 -14.56 3.11
CA ASP A 491 18.69 -13.61 2.98
C ASP A 491 18.93 -12.42 3.91
N PHE A 492 18.74 -11.20 3.39
CA PHE A 492 18.82 -9.99 4.21
C PHE A 492 17.59 -9.90 5.10
N HIS A 493 17.78 -10.08 6.41
CA HIS A 493 16.77 -9.87 7.43
C HIS A 493 17.23 -8.80 8.42
N CYS A 494 16.35 -7.87 8.77
CA CYS A 494 16.63 -6.91 9.84
C CYS A 494 16.62 -7.67 11.17
N LYS A 495 17.81 -7.91 11.75
CA LYS A 495 17.94 -8.74 12.96
C LYS A 495 17.71 -7.95 14.26
N HIS A 496 17.92 -6.63 14.26
CA HIS A 496 17.84 -5.80 15.46
C HIS A 496 17.37 -4.38 15.14
N TYR A 497 16.43 -3.86 15.94
CA TYR A 497 15.96 -2.47 15.90
C TYR A 497 16.47 -1.73 17.13
N GLU A 498 17.78 -1.53 17.22
CA GLU A 498 18.38 -0.79 18.33
C GLU A 498 18.43 0.71 18.04
N THR A 499 18.18 1.52 19.06
CA THR A 499 18.28 2.98 18.95
C THR A 499 18.71 3.56 20.27
N VAL A 500 19.67 4.48 20.22
CA VAL A 500 20.10 5.29 21.36
C VAL A 500 19.88 6.75 21.00
N LEU A 501 19.22 7.48 21.90
CA LEU A 501 19.03 8.92 21.79
C LEU A 501 19.77 9.56 22.94
N ARG A 502 20.49 10.64 22.69
CA ARG A 502 21.16 11.42 23.72
C ARG A 502 20.80 12.89 23.55
N TYR A 503 20.39 13.52 24.62
CA TYR A 503 20.12 14.95 24.67
C TYR A 503 20.49 15.53 26.03
N GLN A 504 20.65 16.86 26.08
CA GLN A 504 21.00 17.57 27.30
C GLN A 504 19.79 17.67 28.23
N LYS A 505 19.98 17.33 29.52
CA LYS A 505 18.99 17.55 30.57
C LYS A 505 18.81 19.05 30.83
N VAL A 506 17.59 19.42 31.24
CA VAL A 506 17.32 20.76 31.78
C VAL A 506 18.18 21.04 33.01
N ASP A 507 18.48 22.32 33.26
CA ASP A 507 19.22 22.73 34.46
C ASP A 507 18.45 22.30 35.72
N THR A 508 19.16 21.73 36.69
CA THR A 508 18.63 21.40 38.03
C THR A 508 17.95 22.58 38.74
N LYS A 509 18.32 23.83 38.40
CA LYS A 509 17.71 25.06 38.93
C LYS A 509 16.43 25.45 38.20
N GLN A 510 16.14 24.88 37.03
CA GLN A 510 14.92 25.16 36.30
C GLN A 510 13.70 24.66 37.08
N PHE A 511 12.69 25.52 37.24
CA PHE A 511 11.49 25.16 37.98
C PHE A 511 10.79 23.92 37.39
N PRO A 512 10.24 23.02 38.21
CA PRO A 512 9.58 21.80 37.72
C PRO A 512 8.44 22.06 36.72
N GLN A 513 7.69 23.15 36.91
CA GLN A 513 6.59 23.57 36.03
C GLN A 513 7.03 24.24 34.73
N ASP A 514 8.31 24.63 34.59
CA ASP A 514 8.82 25.24 33.36
C ASP A 514 9.06 24.13 32.31
N PRO A 515 8.32 24.09 31.19
CA PRO A 515 8.40 23.00 30.22
C PRO A 515 9.54 23.13 29.22
N ILE A 516 10.25 24.26 29.16
CA ILE A 516 11.26 24.50 28.13
C ILE A 516 12.41 23.50 28.25
N GLY A 517 12.80 22.87 27.14
CA GLY A 517 13.84 21.82 27.13
C GLY A 517 13.40 20.45 27.67
N ARG A 518 12.16 20.31 28.16
CA ARG A 518 11.61 19.00 28.60
C ARG A 518 10.96 18.26 27.43
N PRO A 519 11.01 16.92 27.39
CA PRO A 519 10.43 16.11 26.32
C PRO A 519 8.90 15.99 26.44
N ILE A 520 8.20 17.12 26.38
CA ILE A 520 6.74 17.16 26.51
C ILE A 520 6.09 16.47 25.30
N MET A 521 5.18 15.54 25.56
CA MET A 521 4.37 14.89 24.53
C MET A 521 3.60 15.94 23.70
N HIS A 522 3.46 15.69 22.40
CA HIS A 522 2.59 16.49 21.55
C HIS A 522 1.18 16.62 22.15
N GLN A 523 0.65 17.85 22.25
CA GLN A 523 -0.60 18.13 22.96
C GLN A 523 -1.84 17.43 22.37
N SER A 524 -1.82 17.14 21.06
CA SER A 524 -2.86 16.31 20.42
C SER A 524 -2.48 14.82 20.32
N GLY A 525 -1.36 14.37 20.91
CA GLY A 525 -0.84 13.01 20.75
C GLY A 525 -1.85 11.92 21.11
N ILE A 526 -2.52 12.05 22.26
CA ILE A 526 -3.60 11.13 22.64
C ILE A 526 -4.78 11.23 21.68
N LYS A 527 -5.17 12.44 21.25
CA LYS A 527 -6.27 12.63 20.30
C LYS A 527 -5.96 12.01 18.92
N HIS A 528 -4.70 11.99 18.51
CA HIS A 528 -4.27 11.27 17.31
C HIS A 528 -4.44 9.77 17.49
N ALA A 529 -4.06 9.24 18.66
CA ALA A 529 -4.14 7.83 18.97
C ALA A 529 -5.58 7.33 19.17
N THR A 530 -6.51 8.19 19.60
CA THR A 530 -7.92 7.84 19.83
C THR A 530 -8.84 8.16 18.66
N GLY A 531 -8.35 8.83 17.60
CA GLY A 531 -9.17 9.29 16.48
C GLY A 531 -9.99 10.55 16.76
N GLU A 532 -9.83 11.20 17.93
CA GLU A 532 -10.58 12.40 18.31
C GLU A 532 -10.01 13.70 17.71
N ALA A 533 -8.85 13.62 17.05
CA ALA A 533 -8.25 14.75 16.36
C ALA A 533 -8.93 15.03 15.02
N ILE A 534 -9.92 15.94 15.01
CA ILE A 534 -10.63 16.36 13.79
C ILE A 534 -9.70 17.04 12.76
N TYR A 535 -9.50 16.41 11.60
CA TYR A 535 -8.90 16.98 10.39
C TYR A 535 -9.97 17.65 9.51
N CYS A 536 -9.58 18.17 8.33
CA CYS A 536 -10.51 18.94 7.50
C CYS A 536 -11.72 18.11 7.04
N ASP A 537 -11.50 16.89 6.54
CA ASP A 537 -12.60 16.04 6.07
C ASP A 537 -13.40 15.37 7.21
N ASP A 538 -12.85 15.33 8.43
CA ASP A 538 -13.56 14.79 9.60
C ASP A 538 -14.66 15.72 10.13
N MET A 539 -14.69 16.97 9.66
CA MET A 539 -15.74 17.90 10.04
C MET A 539 -17.10 17.36 9.60
N PRO A 540 -18.13 17.38 10.48
CA PRO A 540 -19.45 16.87 10.17
C PRO A 540 -20.01 17.45 8.87
N ALA A 541 -20.75 16.63 8.14
CA ALA A 541 -21.41 17.09 6.93
C ALA A 541 -22.41 18.21 7.25
N HIS A 542 -22.44 19.24 6.41
CA HIS A 542 -23.45 20.28 6.52
C HIS A 542 -24.73 19.88 5.79
N ASP A 543 -25.88 20.39 6.25
CA ASP A 543 -27.14 20.17 5.54
C ASP A 543 -27.03 20.69 4.09
N GLN A 544 -27.28 19.79 3.14
CA GLN A 544 -27.24 20.03 1.69
C GLN A 544 -25.87 20.44 1.14
N GLU A 545 -24.80 20.06 1.83
CA GLU A 545 -23.43 20.14 1.32
C GLU A 545 -23.30 19.48 -0.06
N LEU A 546 -22.55 20.13 -0.94
CA LEU A 546 -22.21 19.66 -2.28
C LEU A 546 -20.74 19.29 -2.35
N PHE A 547 -20.40 18.46 -3.34
CA PHE A 547 -19.06 17.92 -3.53
C PHE A 547 -18.51 18.32 -4.89
N LEU A 548 -17.21 18.61 -4.94
CA LEU A 548 -16.50 19.04 -6.12
C LEU A 548 -15.44 18.00 -6.54
N ALA A 549 -15.43 17.63 -7.83
CA ALA A 549 -14.41 16.79 -8.44
C ALA A 549 -13.79 17.50 -9.65
N PHE A 550 -12.46 17.49 -9.75
CA PHE A 550 -11.75 18.10 -10.87
C PHE A 550 -11.63 17.15 -12.06
N VAL A 551 -11.67 17.71 -13.26
CA VAL A 551 -11.20 17.09 -14.51
C VAL A 551 -9.88 17.77 -14.88
N THR A 552 -8.85 16.96 -15.05
CA THR A 552 -7.49 17.43 -15.33
C THR A 552 -7.04 17.12 -16.74
N SER A 553 -6.05 17.86 -17.24
CA SER A 553 -5.41 17.57 -18.52
C SER A 553 -4.85 16.16 -18.55
N SER A 554 -5.12 15.43 -19.64
CA SER A 554 -4.48 14.15 -19.96
C SER A 554 -3.30 14.31 -20.94
N ARG A 555 -2.93 15.54 -21.32
CA ARG A 555 -1.87 15.85 -22.28
C ARG A 555 -0.80 16.75 -21.66
N PRO A 556 0.49 16.53 -21.98
CA PRO A 556 1.57 17.33 -21.41
C PRO A 556 1.68 18.72 -22.03
N HIS A 557 1.38 18.89 -23.32
CA HIS A 557 1.32 20.18 -23.98
C HIS A 557 0.36 20.11 -25.18
N ALA A 558 -0.78 20.79 -25.09
CA ALA A 558 -1.81 20.71 -26.13
C ALA A 558 -2.76 21.91 -26.12
N LYS A 559 -3.37 22.19 -27.27
CA LYS A 559 -4.52 23.08 -27.39
C LYS A 559 -5.80 22.33 -27.04
N ILE A 560 -6.68 22.96 -26.25
CA ILE A 560 -8.04 22.49 -25.99
C ILE A 560 -8.91 22.88 -27.20
N VAL A 561 -9.35 21.89 -27.97
CA VAL A 561 -10.20 22.10 -29.15
C VAL A 561 -11.65 22.27 -28.72
N SER A 562 -12.13 21.39 -27.84
CA SER A 562 -13.50 21.40 -27.34
C SER A 562 -13.61 20.75 -25.96
N ILE A 563 -14.62 21.18 -25.19
CA ILE A 563 -15.01 20.58 -23.92
C ILE A 563 -16.51 20.28 -23.99
N ASP A 564 -16.87 19.00 -23.96
CA ASP A 564 -18.26 18.55 -23.91
C ASP A 564 -18.62 18.04 -22.50
N THR A 565 -19.53 18.78 -21.85
CA THR A 565 -20.04 18.50 -20.50
C THR A 565 -21.45 17.91 -20.53
N SER A 566 -22.04 17.69 -21.71
CA SER A 566 -23.46 17.35 -21.86
C SER A 566 -23.85 16.04 -21.19
N GLU A 567 -23.04 14.99 -21.33
CA GLU A 567 -23.28 13.69 -20.67
C GLU A 567 -23.10 13.75 -19.15
N ALA A 568 -22.12 14.55 -18.68
CA ALA A 568 -21.91 14.77 -17.25
C ALA A 568 -23.13 15.47 -16.62
N LEU A 569 -23.67 16.50 -17.27
CA LEU A 569 -24.82 17.27 -16.79
C LEU A 569 -26.13 16.48 -16.79
N LYS A 570 -26.25 15.42 -17.61
CA LYS A 570 -27.42 14.52 -17.61
C LYS A 570 -27.47 13.60 -16.39
N LEU A 571 -26.34 13.39 -15.70
CA LEU A 571 -26.25 12.43 -14.61
C LEU A 571 -27.03 12.92 -13.37
N PRO A 572 -27.97 12.13 -12.80
CA PRO A 572 -28.76 12.55 -11.65
C PRO A 572 -27.92 12.92 -10.44
N GLY A 573 -28.15 14.12 -9.90
CA GLY A 573 -27.43 14.67 -8.74
C GLY A 573 -26.24 15.55 -9.11
N VAL A 574 -25.85 15.62 -10.39
CA VAL A 574 -24.96 16.68 -10.89
C VAL A 574 -25.71 18.00 -10.91
N ILE A 575 -25.05 19.04 -10.40
CA ILE A 575 -25.62 20.37 -10.25
C ILE A 575 -25.10 21.31 -11.34
N ASP A 576 -23.78 21.30 -11.58
CA ASP A 576 -23.12 22.16 -12.57
C ASP A 576 -21.73 21.62 -12.91
N VAL A 577 -21.15 22.14 -13.99
CA VAL A 577 -19.75 21.93 -14.37
C VAL A 577 -19.13 23.28 -14.69
N LEU A 578 -18.13 23.67 -13.89
CA LEU A 578 -17.37 24.91 -14.11
C LEU A 578 -16.22 24.67 -15.09
N ILE A 579 -16.08 25.57 -16.06
CA ILE A 579 -14.96 25.67 -16.99
C ILE A 579 -14.29 27.04 -16.84
N GLY A 580 -13.08 27.22 -17.40
CA GLY A 580 -12.35 28.50 -17.30
C GLY A 580 -13.17 29.71 -17.76
N LYS A 581 -14.06 29.53 -18.75
CA LYS A 581 -14.97 30.59 -19.25
C LYS A 581 -16.03 31.04 -18.23
N ASP A 582 -16.28 30.29 -17.17
CA ASP A 582 -17.17 30.72 -16.07
C ASP A 582 -16.48 31.72 -15.12
N LEU A 583 -15.15 31.70 -15.03
CA LEU A 583 -14.35 32.55 -14.13
C LEU A 583 -13.98 33.90 -14.77
N GLN A 584 -14.87 34.51 -15.55
CA GLN A 584 -14.58 35.67 -16.40
C GLN A 584 -13.94 36.85 -15.62
N GLY A 585 -12.70 37.17 -15.96
CA GLY A 585 -11.92 38.24 -15.34
C GLY A 585 -11.44 37.95 -13.91
N VAL A 586 -11.51 36.69 -13.47
CA VAL A 586 -11.00 36.18 -12.17
C VAL A 586 -10.29 34.83 -12.29
N ASN A 587 -10.04 34.34 -13.51
CA ASN A 587 -9.42 33.04 -13.77
C ASN A 587 -7.89 33.04 -13.63
N SER A 588 -7.32 34.03 -12.95
CA SER A 588 -5.88 34.13 -12.75
C SER A 588 -5.56 34.66 -11.36
N PHE A 589 -4.43 34.20 -10.82
CA PHE A 589 -3.85 34.74 -9.60
C PHE A 589 -2.33 34.82 -9.73
N CYS A 590 -1.74 35.83 -9.09
CA CYS A 590 -0.33 36.18 -9.20
C CYS A 590 0.34 36.05 -7.82
N GLU A 591 1.24 35.08 -7.66
CA GLU A 591 2.23 35.04 -6.57
C GLU A 591 3.66 35.28 -7.10
N PHE A 592 3.86 35.07 -8.40
CA PHE A 592 5.12 35.19 -9.15
C PHE A 592 4.91 36.14 -10.35
N PRO A 593 5.97 36.68 -11.01
CA PRO A 593 5.82 37.72 -12.05
C PRO A 593 4.89 37.38 -13.22
N GLU A 594 4.56 36.11 -13.43
CA GLU A 594 3.57 35.65 -14.41
C GLU A 594 2.28 35.15 -13.74
N ASN A 595 1.15 35.41 -14.38
CA ASN A 595 -0.17 34.99 -13.91
C ASN A 595 -0.38 33.49 -14.18
N GLU A 596 -0.69 32.70 -13.15
CA GLU A 596 -1.13 31.31 -13.35
C GLU A 596 -2.66 31.27 -13.54
N GLU A 597 -3.12 30.56 -14.57
CA GLU A 597 -4.54 30.29 -14.76
C GLU A 597 -5.08 29.31 -13.71
N ILE A 598 -6.26 29.61 -13.16
CA ILE A 598 -6.93 28.76 -12.16
C ILE A 598 -7.52 27.50 -12.80
N LEU A 599 -8.24 27.67 -13.91
CA LEU A 599 -8.70 26.59 -14.80
C LEU A 599 -8.20 26.87 -16.21
N ALA A 600 -7.59 25.87 -16.87
CA ALA A 600 -7.11 26.00 -18.23
C ALA A 600 -8.23 26.41 -19.20
N THR A 601 -7.94 27.36 -20.08
CA THR A 601 -8.90 27.90 -21.06
C THR A 601 -8.67 27.34 -22.45
N ASP A 602 -7.55 27.71 -23.07
CA ASP A 602 -7.24 27.44 -24.47
C ASP A 602 -6.13 26.39 -24.64
N GLU A 603 -5.16 26.35 -23.72
CA GLU A 603 -3.98 25.48 -23.78
C GLU A 603 -3.71 24.83 -22.43
N VAL A 604 -3.07 23.66 -22.46
CA VAL A 604 -2.58 22.94 -21.29
C VAL A 604 -1.08 22.75 -21.38
N PHE A 605 -0.39 22.94 -20.26
CA PHE A 605 1.08 22.93 -20.14
C PHE A 605 1.61 21.78 -19.29
N GLY A 606 0.73 20.87 -18.85
CA GLY A 606 1.13 19.67 -18.13
C GLY A 606 -0.03 18.72 -17.85
N VAL A 607 0.28 17.43 -17.78
CA VAL A 607 -0.67 16.41 -17.31
C VAL A 607 -1.02 16.72 -15.85
N GLY A 608 -2.31 16.75 -15.53
CA GLY A 608 -2.79 17.09 -14.18
C GLY A 608 -3.21 18.55 -13.98
N GLN A 609 -2.97 19.45 -14.95
CA GLN A 609 -3.48 20.83 -14.89
C GLN A 609 -5.01 20.82 -14.83
N LEU A 610 -5.61 21.68 -13.99
CA LEU A 610 -7.07 21.72 -13.79
C LEU A 610 -7.75 22.32 -15.03
N VAL A 611 -8.77 21.64 -15.56
CA VAL A 611 -9.52 22.10 -16.75
C VAL A 611 -10.98 22.40 -16.39
N CYS A 612 -11.63 21.48 -15.67
CA CYS A 612 -13.02 21.64 -15.24
C CYS A 612 -13.20 21.26 -13.77
N ALA A 613 -14.28 21.75 -13.16
CA ALA A 613 -14.75 21.32 -11.84
C ALA A 613 -16.22 20.90 -11.89
N VAL A 614 -16.49 19.63 -11.63
CA VAL A 614 -17.83 19.03 -11.60
C VAL A 614 -18.39 19.08 -10.20
N ILE A 615 -19.64 19.52 -10.06
CA ILE A 615 -20.29 19.73 -8.77
C ILE A 615 -21.51 18.82 -8.69
N ALA A 616 -21.63 18.05 -7.61
CA ALA A 616 -22.74 17.14 -7.38
C ALA A 616 -23.17 17.05 -5.91
N ASP A 617 -24.31 16.40 -5.65
CA ASP A 617 -24.83 16.16 -4.29
C ASP A 617 -24.08 15.07 -3.49
N SER A 618 -23.11 14.40 -4.10
CA SER A 618 -22.22 13.43 -3.45
C SER A 618 -20.89 13.32 -4.19
N ASP A 619 -19.81 13.03 -3.46
CA ASP A 619 -18.47 12.78 -4.01
C ASP A 619 -18.48 11.71 -5.11
N VAL A 620 -19.23 10.62 -4.90
CA VAL A 620 -19.34 9.50 -5.84
C VAL A 620 -19.92 9.95 -7.19
N LYS A 621 -20.98 10.77 -7.17
CA LYS A 621 -21.59 11.27 -8.41
C LYS A 621 -20.71 12.33 -9.07
N ALA A 622 -20.06 13.21 -8.31
CA ALA A 622 -19.12 14.19 -8.85
C ALA A 622 -17.98 13.50 -9.64
N LYS A 623 -17.34 12.48 -9.04
CA LYS A 623 -16.28 11.70 -9.70
C LYS A 623 -16.76 10.94 -10.93
N ARG A 624 -17.96 10.34 -10.87
CA ARG A 624 -18.57 9.65 -12.03
C ARG A 624 -18.82 10.62 -13.19
N ALA A 625 -19.40 11.78 -12.89
CA ALA A 625 -19.69 12.79 -13.90
C ALA A 625 -18.40 13.44 -14.44
N ALA A 626 -17.37 13.61 -13.62
CA ALA A 626 -16.03 14.01 -14.09
C ALA A 626 -15.46 13.04 -15.12
N GLY A 627 -15.65 11.73 -14.95
CA GLY A 627 -15.26 10.72 -15.94
C GLY A 627 -16.08 10.71 -17.23
N LEU A 628 -17.18 11.47 -17.31
CA LEU A 628 -18.02 11.62 -18.51
C LEU A 628 -17.73 12.90 -19.29
N VAL A 629 -16.93 13.83 -18.74
CA VAL A 629 -16.52 15.05 -19.45
C VAL A 629 -15.54 14.64 -20.55
N LYS A 630 -15.85 15.02 -21.79
CA LYS A 630 -14.99 14.75 -22.96
C LYS A 630 -14.24 16.01 -23.33
N ILE A 631 -12.91 15.90 -23.40
CA ILE A 631 -12.04 17.00 -23.81
C ILE A 631 -11.27 16.56 -25.05
N GLU A 632 -11.37 17.34 -26.11
CA GLU A 632 -10.61 17.12 -27.35
C GLU A 632 -9.35 17.99 -27.33
N TYR A 633 -8.21 17.37 -27.58
CA TYR A 633 -6.90 18.01 -27.58
C TYR A 633 -6.24 17.95 -28.96
N SER A 634 -5.49 18.99 -29.30
CA SER A 634 -4.51 18.98 -30.39
C SER A 634 -3.12 19.18 -29.80
N ASP A 635 -2.28 18.14 -29.82
CA ASP A 635 -0.93 18.19 -29.25
C ASP A 635 -0.09 19.32 -29.90
N LEU A 636 0.67 20.05 -29.07
CA LEU A 636 1.51 21.15 -29.51
C LEU A 636 3.00 20.77 -29.44
N LYS A 637 3.81 21.46 -30.26
CA LYS A 637 5.27 21.36 -30.25
C LYS A 637 5.88 22.74 -29.94
N PRO A 638 7.04 22.82 -29.28
CA PRO A 638 7.83 21.69 -28.76
C PRO A 638 7.20 21.05 -27.52
N LEU A 639 7.47 19.75 -27.32
CA LEU A 639 7.15 19.05 -26.08
C LEU A 639 8.44 18.99 -25.25
N ILE A 640 8.51 19.82 -24.22
CA ILE A 640 9.68 19.95 -23.35
C ILE A 640 9.43 19.13 -22.09
N LEU A 641 10.24 18.11 -21.82
CA LEU A 641 10.09 17.24 -20.65
C LEU A 641 11.32 17.22 -19.76
N THR A 642 12.52 17.15 -20.35
CA THR A 642 13.78 17.10 -19.59
C THR A 642 14.41 18.49 -19.44
N ILE A 643 15.39 18.59 -18.54
CA ILE A 643 16.17 19.83 -18.37
C ILE A 643 16.95 20.13 -19.66
N GLU A 644 17.46 19.10 -20.32
CA GLU A 644 18.17 19.21 -21.61
C GLU A 644 17.24 19.72 -22.72
N ASP A 645 15.99 19.25 -22.78
CA ASP A 645 14.99 19.78 -23.71
C ASP A 645 14.76 21.29 -23.47
N ALA A 646 14.66 21.70 -22.21
CA ALA A 646 14.42 23.09 -21.83
C ALA A 646 15.61 23.99 -22.21
N ILE A 647 16.84 23.50 -21.99
CA ILE A 647 18.08 24.17 -22.41
C ILE A 647 18.12 24.31 -23.94
N GLN A 648 17.83 23.23 -24.68
CA GLN A 648 17.84 23.27 -26.15
C GLN A 648 16.88 24.30 -26.74
N HIS A 649 15.73 24.51 -26.08
CA HIS A 649 14.69 25.44 -26.53
C HIS A 649 14.75 26.82 -25.86
N ASN A 650 15.76 27.09 -25.02
CA ASN A 650 15.87 28.31 -24.21
C ASN A 650 14.59 28.62 -23.40
N SER A 651 13.99 27.59 -22.79
CA SER A 651 12.75 27.70 -22.01
C SER A 651 13.10 27.78 -20.51
N PHE A 652 13.29 29.00 -20.01
CA PHE A 652 13.71 29.27 -18.63
C PHE A 652 12.76 30.22 -17.90
N PHE A 653 12.77 30.16 -16.57
CA PHE A 653 12.21 31.22 -15.74
C PHE A 653 13.28 32.30 -15.50
N GLU A 654 13.07 33.48 -16.06
CA GLU A 654 13.98 34.61 -15.92
C GLU A 654 13.73 35.42 -14.63
N PRO A 655 14.73 36.17 -14.11
CA PRO A 655 16.12 36.26 -14.59
C PRO A 655 17.02 35.13 -14.04
N GLU A 656 18.12 34.85 -14.74
CA GLU A 656 19.25 34.07 -14.22
C GLU A 656 19.69 34.55 -12.81
N ARG A 657 20.19 33.61 -12.00
CA ARG A 657 20.72 33.86 -10.65
C ARG A 657 22.16 33.35 -10.56
N LYS A 658 23.09 34.22 -10.17
CA LYS A 658 24.52 33.92 -10.07
C LYS A 658 25.12 34.45 -8.76
N ILE A 659 26.04 33.69 -8.17
CA ILE A 659 26.85 34.07 -7.01
C ILE A 659 28.32 33.78 -7.36
N ASP A 660 29.16 34.81 -7.40
CA ASP A 660 30.59 34.70 -7.72
C ASP A 660 31.45 35.08 -6.51
N TYR A 661 32.60 34.42 -6.33
CA TYR A 661 33.56 34.75 -5.27
C TYR A 661 35.01 34.51 -5.74
N GLY A 662 35.84 35.56 -5.72
CA GLY A 662 37.23 35.50 -6.20
C GLY A 662 37.36 35.49 -7.73
N ASP A 663 38.52 35.06 -8.23
CA ASP A 663 38.82 34.90 -9.65
C ASP A 663 39.04 33.40 -9.95
N VAL A 664 37.98 32.75 -10.44
CA VAL A 664 38.00 31.31 -10.73
C VAL A 664 38.86 30.99 -11.96
N ASP A 665 38.98 31.93 -12.90
CA ASP A 665 39.73 31.73 -14.14
C ASP A 665 41.24 31.73 -13.88
N GLU A 666 41.73 32.58 -12.96
CA GLU A 666 43.11 32.51 -12.49
C GLU A 666 43.36 31.28 -11.62
N ALA A 667 42.40 30.92 -10.76
CA ALA A 667 42.54 29.74 -9.90
C ALA A 667 42.77 28.46 -10.73
N PHE A 668 41.98 28.25 -11.80
CA PHE A 668 42.11 27.08 -12.68
C PHE A 668 43.49 26.92 -13.34
N LYS A 669 44.30 27.99 -13.46
CA LYS A 669 45.64 27.91 -14.05
C LYS A 669 46.70 27.35 -13.08
N THR A 670 46.40 27.33 -11.79
CA THR A 670 47.37 27.02 -10.73
C THR A 670 47.07 25.75 -9.95
N VAL A 671 45.90 25.13 -10.17
CA VAL A 671 45.51 23.87 -9.52
C VAL A 671 46.28 22.67 -10.08
N ASP A 672 46.48 21.65 -9.24
CA ASP A 672 47.18 20.42 -9.63
C ASP A 672 46.37 19.57 -10.64
N GLN A 673 45.05 19.54 -10.50
CA GLN A 673 44.14 18.73 -11.31
C GLN A 673 42.80 19.44 -11.52
N ILE A 674 42.15 19.11 -12.63
CA ILE A 674 40.79 19.55 -12.97
C ILE A 674 39.93 18.30 -13.12
N LEU A 675 38.75 18.30 -12.50
CA LEU A 675 37.75 17.24 -12.59
C LEU A 675 36.44 17.85 -13.06
N GLU A 676 35.85 17.26 -14.09
CA GLU A 676 34.53 17.60 -14.60
C GLU A 676 33.56 16.43 -14.39
N GLY A 677 32.30 16.75 -14.13
CA GLY A 677 31.24 15.75 -13.96
C GLY A 677 29.87 16.39 -13.79
N GLU A 678 28.84 15.58 -14.01
CA GLU A 678 27.44 15.98 -13.87
C GLU A 678 26.67 14.96 -13.03
N ILE A 679 25.57 15.40 -12.43
CA ILE A 679 24.68 14.56 -11.62
C ILE A 679 23.23 15.00 -11.79
N HIS A 680 22.36 14.04 -12.06
CA HIS A 680 20.92 14.26 -12.08
C HIS A 680 20.29 13.85 -10.74
N ILE A 681 19.45 14.72 -10.20
CA ILE A 681 18.69 14.47 -8.97
C ILE A 681 17.21 14.46 -9.33
N GLY A 682 16.55 13.31 -9.14
CA GLY A 682 15.12 13.17 -9.41
C GLY A 682 14.23 13.99 -8.46
N GLY A 683 13.00 14.26 -8.89
CA GLY A 683 11.99 14.92 -8.06
C GLY A 683 11.52 14.06 -6.87
N GLN A 684 10.75 14.67 -5.97
CA GLN A 684 10.20 14.01 -4.79
C GLN A 684 8.75 14.43 -4.53
N GLU A 685 7.86 13.44 -4.37
CA GLU A 685 6.49 13.68 -3.94
C GLU A 685 6.43 13.93 -2.43
N HIS A 686 5.60 14.89 -2.01
CA HIS A 686 5.46 15.27 -0.60
C HIS A 686 4.93 14.09 0.22
N PHE A 687 3.93 13.39 -0.32
CA PHE A 687 3.29 12.23 0.29
C PHE A 687 2.76 12.51 1.71
N TYR A 688 2.11 13.66 1.90
CA TYR A 688 1.31 13.90 3.08
C TYR A 688 0.17 12.89 3.18
N MET A 689 -0.10 12.40 4.39
CA MET A 689 -1.07 11.32 4.60
C MET A 689 -2.52 11.84 4.46
N GLU A 690 -2.79 13.08 4.87
CA GLU A 690 -4.04 13.78 4.56
C GLU A 690 -3.91 14.46 3.19
N THR A 691 -4.75 14.09 2.22
CA THR A 691 -4.77 14.73 0.89
C THR A 691 -5.24 16.18 0.94
N GLN A 692 -5.13 16.92 -0.17
CA GLN A 692 -5.64 18.28 -0.29
C GLN A 692 -7.13 18.34 0.06
N SER A 693 -7.51 19.06 1.11
CA SER A 693 -8.88 19.06 1.65
C SER A 693 -9.35 20.49 1.90
N VAL A 694 -10.56 20.82 1.44
CA VAL A 694 -11.18 22.14 1.59
C VAL A 694 -12.68 22.00 1.84
N LEU A 695 -13.19 22.78 2.79
CA LEU A 695 -14.62 23.00 3.03
C LEU A 695 -14.89 24.51 3.03
N VAL A 696 -15.82 24.96 2.18
CA VAL A 696 -16.23 26.37 2.09
C VAL A 696 -17.69 26.51 2.52
N VAL A 697 -17.93 27.38 3.49
CA VAL A 697 -19.24 27.61 4.10
C VAL A 697 -19.60 29.10 3.95
N PRO A 698 -20.51 29.45 3.03
CA PRO A 698 -21.00 30.82 2.91
C PRO A 698 -22.08 31.13 3.95
N TYR A 699 -22.00 32.31 4.58
CA TYR A 699 -22.94 32.74 5.62
C TYR A 699 -24.27 33.30 5.07
N GLY A 700 -24.30 33.70 3.80
CA GLY A 700 -25.50 34.23 3.16
C GLY A 700 -25.73 35.73 3.34
N GLU A 701 -24.97 36.39 4.23
CA GLU A 701 -24.96 37.83 4.45
C GLU A 701 -23.63 38.41 3.93
N ASP A 702 -23.67 39.62 3.37
CA ASP A 702 -22.50 40.39 2.91
C ASP A 702 -21.44 39.68 2.06
N LYS A 703 -21.80 38.55 1.45
CA LYS A 703 -20.90 37.62 0.76
C LYS A 703 -19.80 37.04 1.68
N GLU A 704 -20.07 36.96 2.97
CA GLU A 704 -19.15 36.38 3.96
C GLU A 704 -19.01 34.87 3.78
N MET A 705 -17.78 34.37 3.90
CA MET A 705 -17.46 32.94 3.79
C MET A 705 -16.39 32.52 4.79
N ASP A 706 -16.62 31.37 5.41
CA ASP A 706 -15.59 30.61 6.10
C ASP A 706 -14.98 29.56 5.17
N VAL A 707 -13.66 29.50 5.16
CA VAL A 707 -12.87 28.53 4.41
C VAL A 707 -12.08 27.70 5.40
N TYR A 708 -12.51 26.47 5.63
CA TYR A 708 -11.76 25.49 6.41
C TYR A 708 -10.88 24.70 5.45
N VAL A 709 -9.56 24.74 5.66
CA VAL A 709 -8.63 24.26 4.64
C VAL A 709 -7.39 23.63 5.27
N SER A 710 -6.96 22.50 4.71
CA SER A 710 -5.69 21.88 5.05
C SER A 710 -4.54 22.63 4.31
N THR A 711 -4.06 23.75 4.87
CA THR A 711 -2.99 24.58 4.27
C THR A 711 -1.93 25.01 5.28
N GLN A 712 -0.72 25.29 4.79
CA GLN A 712 0.34 25.97 5.53
C GLN A 712 0.21 27.50 5.48
N HIS A 713 -0.55 28.05 4.53
CA HIS A 713 -0.60 29.48 4.27
C HIS A 713 -2.05 29.98 4.18
N SER A 714 -2.70 30.13 5.33
CA SER A 714 -4.10 30.61 5.42
C SER A 714 -4.32 31.99 4.80
N LYS A 715 -3.37 32.91 4.99
CA LYS A 715 -3.43 34.24 4.36
C LYS A 715 -3.45 34.18 2.82
N LEU A 716 -2.58 33.37 2.21
CA LEU A 716 -2.58 33.20 0.75
C LEU A 716 -3.91 32.61 0.26
N ALA A 717 -4.43 31.58 0.94
CA ALA A 717 -5.75 31.04 0.63
C ALA A 717 -6.86 32.11 0.73
N GLN A 718 -6.83 32.95 1.76
CA GLN A 718 -7.75 34.07 1.94
C GLN A 718 -7.65 35.08 0.79
N ASP A 719 -6.43 35.49 0.43
CA ASP A 719 -6.18 36.48 -0.62
C ASP A 719 -6.63 35.97 -1.99
N ILE A 720 -6.34 34.71 -2.33
CA ILE A 720 -6.77 34.10 -3.60
C ILE A 720 -8.30 34.01 -3.64
N VAL A 721 -8.95 33.52 -2.59
CA VAL A 721 -10.41 33.42 -2.53
C VAL A 721 -11.07 34.79 -2.62
N ALA A 722 -10.57 35.79 -1.87
CA ALA A 722 -11.09 37.14 -1.88
C ALA A 722 -10.95 37.80 -3.27
N SER A 723 -9.79 37.61 -3.91
CA SER A 723 -9.52 38.07 -5.27
C SER A 723 -10.50 37.46 -6.28
N VAL A 724 -10.65 36.13 -6.27
CA VAL A 724 -11.53 35.41 -7.21
C VAL A 724 -13.01 35.77 -7.01
N LEU A 725 -13.43 36.03 -5.77
CA LEU A 725 -14.80 36.45 -5.47
C LEU A 725 -15.03 37.96 -5.64
N LYS A 726 -13.98 38.75 -5.90
CA LYS A 726 -13.98 40.23 -5.94
C LYS A 726 -14.62 40.83 -4.68
N VAL A 727 -14.19 40.35 -3.51
CA VAL A 727 -14.59 40.87 -2.20
C VAL A 727 -13.35 41.29 -1.40
N PRO A 728 -13.47 42.23 -0.45
CA PRO A 728 -12.35 42.54 0.43
C PRO A 728 -12.01 41.34 1.32
N SER A 729 -10.74 41.20 1.72
CA SER A 729 -10.29 40.07 2.54
C SER A 729 -11.03 39.93 3.87
N ASN A 730 -11.62 41.01 4.41
CA ASN A 730 -12.42 40.96 5.63
C ASN A 730 -13.74 40.15 5.50
N LYS A 731 -14.16 39.81 4.27
CA LYS A 731 -15.33 38.95 4.03
C LYS A 731 -14.98 37.46 3.96
N ILE A 732 -13.70 37.11 3.90
CA ILE A 732 -13.23 35.74 3.81
C ILE A 732 -12.41 35.40 5.04
N MET A 733 -12.79 34.37 5.79
CA MET A 733 -12.03 33.92 6.96
C MET A 733 -11.52 32.50 6.73
N CYS A 734 -10.20 32.33 6.79
CA CYS A 734 -9.56 31.02 6.64
C CYS A 734 -9.22 30.41 7.99
N HIS A 735 -9.75 29.20 8.25
CA HIS A 735 -9.60 28.48 9.50
C HIS A 735 -8.76 27.21 9.31
N VAL A 736 -7.68 27.07 10.09
CA VAL A 736 -6.80 25.89 10.07
C VAL A 736 -6.57 25.44 11.50
N LYS A 737 -7.11 24.27 11.87
CA LYS A 737 -6.92 23.70 13.21
C LYS A 737 -5.65 22.84 13.30
N ARG A 738 -5.43 22.01 12.27
CA ARG A 738 -4.28 21.10 12.10
C ARG A 738 -4.21 20.64 10.65
N VAL A 739 -3.08 20.07 10.26
CA VAL A 739 -2.83 19.51 8.92
C VAL A 739 -2.11 18.17 9.06
N GLY A 740 -2.60 17.12 8.39
CA GLY A 740 -2.07 15.76 8.38
C GLY A 740 -0.79 15.59 7.53
N GLY A 741 0.17 16.50 7.73
CA GLY A 741 1.40 16.63 6.93
C GLY A 741 1.22 17.58 5.75
N ALA A 742 2.27 18.32 5.41
CA ALA A 742 2.24 19.27 4.30
C ALA A 742 3.57 19.32 3.53
N PHE A 743 4.69 19.52 4.23
CA PHE A 743 6.05 19.46 3.67
C PHE A 743 6.35 20.48 2.57
N GLY A 744 5.62 21.61 2.52
CA GLY A 744 5.72 22.63 1.48
C GLY A 744 4.62 22.54 0.42
N GLY A 745 4.04 21.35 0.22
CA GLY A 745 3.08 21.08 -0.85
C GLY A 745 1.64 21.54 -0.61
N LYS A 746 1.34 22.22 0.51
CA LYS A 746 -0.01 22.70 0.84
C LYS A 746 -0.09 24.22 0.97
N THR A 747 0.43 24.94 -0.03
CA THR A 747 0.45 26.41 -0.11
C THR A 747 -0.38 26.86 -1.33
N PHE A 748 0.27 27.15 -2.45
CA PHE A 748 -0.33 27.79 -3.62
C PHE A 748 -1.41 26.95 -4.30
N LYS A 749 -1.11 25.69 -4.63
CA LYS A 749 -2.11 24.78 -5.26
C LYS A 749 -3.33 24.54 -4.37
N THR A 750 -3.16 24.54 -3.05
CA THR A 750 -4.28 24.47 -2.10
C THR A 750 -5.15 25.73 -2.17
N GLY A 751 -4.53 26.90 -2.29
CA GLY A 751 -5.22 28.18 -2.49
C GLY A 751 -6.05 28.21 -3.77
N ILE A 752 -5.51 27.71 -4.89
CA ILE A 752 -6.25 27.56 -6.16
C ILE A 752 -7.49 26.67 -5.97
N MET A 753 -7.33 25.50 -5.33
CA MET A 753 -8.47 24.60 -5.07
C MET A 753 -9.52 25.26 -4.17
N ALA A 754 -9.09 26.01 -3.15
CA ALA A 754 -10.00 26.76 -2.28
C ALA A 754 -10.76 27.84 -3.04
N ALA A 755 -10.10 28.55 -3.96
CA ALA A 755 -10.71 29.59 -4.77
C ALA A 755 -11.79 29.05 -5.72
N ILE A 756 -11.51 27.93 -6.41
CA ILE A 756 -12.51 27.28 -7.28
C ILE A 756 -13.72 26.80 -6.45
N THR A 757 -13.45 26.20 -5.28
CA THR A 757 -14.49 25.71 -4.37
C THR A 757 -15.36 26.85 -3.84
N ALA A 758 -14.74 27.98 -3.47
CA ALA A 758 -15.44 29.17 -2.99
C ALA A 758 -16.24 29.87 -4.10
N PHE A 759 -15.69 29.94 -5.31
CA PHE A 759 -16.40 30.44 -6.49
C PHE A 759 -17.66 29.62 -6.76
N ALA A 760 -17.54 28.29 -6.74
CA ALA A 760 -18.66 27.38 -6.86
C ALA A 760 -19.72 27.65 -5.78
N ALA A 761 -19.33 27.70 -4.51
CA ALA A 761 -20.23 27.99 -3.38
C ALA A 761 -21.00 29.31 -3.57
N ASN A 762 -20.30 30.37 -3.96
CA ASN A 762 -20.89 31.69 -4.19
C ASN A 762 -21.91 31.70 -5.34
N LYS A 763 -21.57 31.03 -6.46
CA LYS A 763 -22.44 30.93 -7.64
C LYS A 763 -23.81 30.35 -7.27
N PHE A 764 -23.88 29.29 -6.47
CA PHE A 764 -25.15 28.71 -6.04
C PHE A 764 -25.89 29.53 -5.01
N ASN A 765 -25.18 30.20 -4.11
CA ASN A 765 -25.82 31.07 -3.12
C ASN A 765 -26.66 32.17 -3.81
N LEU A 766 -26.10 32.79 -4.86
CA LEU A 766 -26.78 33.81 -5.65
C LEU A 766 -27.98 33.25 -6.45
N GLN A 767 -27.86 32.03 -7.00
CA GLN A 767 -28.95 31.38 -7.72
C GLN A 767 -30.10 30.93 -6.81
N ASN A 768 -29.82 30.54 -5.57
CA ASN A 768 -30.86 30.12 -4.61
C ASN A 768 -31.66 31.31 -4.07
N LYS A 769 -31.02 32.48 -3.88
CA LYS A 769 -31.71 33.74 -3.55
C LYS A 769 -32.70 34.18 -4.63
N THR A 770 -32.40 33.95 -5.90
CA THR A 770 -33.26 34.34 -7.03
C THR A 770 -34.37 33.32 -7.35
N LYS A 771 -34.20 32.04 -7.01
CA LYS A 771 -35.14 30.95 -7.36
C LYS A 771 -35.95 30.37 -6.18
N GLN A 772 -35.90 30.95 -4.97
CA GLN A 772 -36.52 30.42 -3.73
C GLN A 772 -36.25 28.92 -3.50
N LYS A 773 -35.07 28.42 -3.90
CA LYS A 773 -34.70 27.01 -3.73
C LYS A 773 -34.04 26.78 -2.37
N LYS A 774 -34.46 25.73 -1.67
CA LYS A 774 -34.07 25.38 -0.28
C LYS A 774 -32.63 24.88 -0.10
N LYS A 775 -31.71 24.98 -1.09
CA LYS A 775 -30.36 24.41 -0.97
C LYS A 775 -29.35 25.39 -0.34
N LYS A 776 -28.67 25.02 0.75
CA LYS A 776 -27.55 25.79 1.30
C LYS A 776 -26.28 25.55 0.46
N PRO A 777 -25.38 26.54 0.30
CA PRO A 777 -24.33 26.52 -0.72
C PRO A 777 -22.99 25.97 -0.20
N VAL A 778 -23.00 25.12 0.83
CA VAL A 778 -21.76 24.56 1.42
C VAL A 778 -21.10 23.62 0.42
N MET A 779 -19.79 23.76 0.25
CA MET A 779 -19.02 23.01 -0.77
C MET A 779 -17.81 22.33 -0.15
N ARG A 780 -17.66 21.04 -0.44
CA ARG A 780 -16.52 20.23 0.00
C ARG A 780 -15.73 19.67 -1.17
N LYS A 781 -14.41 19.71 -1.02
CA LYS A 781 -13.44 19.03 -1.88
C LYS A 781 -12.59 18.10 -1.00
N ASN A 782 -12.66 16.81 -1.28
CA ASN A 782 -11.90 15.75 -0.60
C ASN A 782 -10.64 15.34 -1.35
#